data_AF-A0A962YX90-F1
#
_entry.id   AF-A0A962YX90-F1
#
_cell.length_a   1.000
_cell.length_b   1.000
_cell.length_c   1.000
_cell.angle_alpha   90.00
_cell.angle_beta   90.00
_cell.angle_gamma   90.00
#
_symmetry.space_group_name_H-M   'P 1'
#
loop_
_entity.id
_entity.type
_entity.pdbx_description
1 polymer ?
#
loop_
_entity_poly.entity_id
_entity_poly.type
_entity_poly.pdbx_seq_one_letter_code
_entity_poly.pdbx_strand_id
1 'polypeptide(L)'
;LVELDIPRMLDTSGNVALKMLRQSFYVSEPKDSGVEPGYLGYQTEDAVSLFYEEYPDPIQRLDKIRSFNGKFSTLIKAYEAELDRHVVKLTYNNITEAGIVIPDTDDLARASTIKRIYDRFGWFGQTLALQIYQNARKRHLKDVNRDAVAEVLANDVARAFGMEVQDQRLIKDRHSDGRLKLPLKAKWVEGASLMNPLAGSGVSEKYYVRPVILASDDIEYLSTNHIRQLPQYFALLAVIGDRDKIGSHGQNMLVKKRELVGIDFGHAYDGMNPLINTLNFDFTFFAPTFKNYSVFLDADRSELMEGILKVARWNGEHIAPEVVASYGPDFDMVYRRIKTFADEQVFDDYIKKFTALREDNPRNASEYKVIIDDIRTKKAMHIASREQILRKFRPYIGLPAPLINTMQNFERLWAATQGNTSMRSPDGKVMLRHIRVTKNQVLEWKTAASNANTIALEAIFASKQDVLDAIEDLQTHQIKVPGFQLVPEGNRLLMTLPRSQLHAITELMREDNIKYNYHTKDFLKSEVLLSEERFSQTVDVMKQYHLELNVRAVKDQAIELTVTPEPSPTPTADNPNPRSRSQEVANFILKGLTCCDVDVAVDMNGLTKAMIPPEKLDRVTDFLKVFDACYQHYEKTRNQLQKLSNEILKKEGIGVHFILNLIYDNGQFKFHLKVRSPDEDVEIDLMTEGDILQTIVQLETLKSRVLEGYQQYRCQKYKLLLEQQVVSLSAFLREHYTAPSENQQLFTKRDPAIQLADYLSSWSDLKSGYSPVALKELGEKIAIRIRHVNHVKKERLRMSVLGGERPSEIKRFYVEIERLEKIAESIRQLQLLPGARAQADRERNEALSDSAMSDSASDSSDDEMSFRV
;
A
#
# COMPACT_ATOMS: atom_id res chain seq x y z
N LEU A 1 8.10 8.98 34.41
CA LEU A 1 7.36 7.91 35.14
C LEU A 1 7.11 8.23 36.63
N VAL A 2 7.93 9.06 37.30
CA VAL A 2 7.67 9.55 38.68
C VAL A 2 6.74 10.78 38.72
N GLU A 3 6.51 11.45 37.60
CA GLU A 3 5.54 12.58 37.48
C GLU A 3 4.10 12.14 37.14
N LEU A 4 3.86 10.84 36.92
CA LEU A 4 2.51 10.33 36.79
C LEU A 4 2.00 10.04 38.21
N ASP A 5 1.03 10.82 38.68
CA ASP A 5 0.38 10.79 40.00
C ASP A 5 -0.46 9.50 40.23
N ILE A 6 0.09 8.36 39.83
CA ILE A 6 -0.44 6.99 39.97
C ILE A 6 -0.71 6.60 41.44
N PRO A 7 0.03 7.10 42.46
CA PRO A 7 -0.23 6.71 43.86
C PRO A 7 -1.65 7.03 44.36
N ARG A 8 -2.35 8.02 43.77
CA ARG A 8 -3.71 8.40 44.18
C ARG A 8 -4.83 7.56 43.57
N MET A 9 -4.55 6.74 42.54
CA MET A 9 -5.55 5.83 41.93
C MET A 9 -5.62 4.45 42.62
N LEU A 10 -4.93 4.25 43.75
CA LEU A 10 -4.68 2.93 44.35
C LEU A 10 -5.60 2.53 45.52
N ASP A 11 -6.72 3.23 45.74
CA ASP A 11 -7.65 2.82 46.79
C ASP A 11 -8.68 1.81 46.26
N THR A 12 -8.70 0.62 46.87
CA THR A 12 -9.51 -0.61 46.63
C THR A 12 -9.02 -1.68 45.64
N SER A 13 -8.15 -1.40 44.64
CA SER A 13 -7.65 -2.45 43.69
C SER A 13 -6.12 -2.53 43.56
N GLY A 14 -5.37 -1.95 44.51
CA GLY A 14 -3.94 -1.64 44.43
C GLY A 14 -2.94 -2.76 44.10
N ASN A 15 -3.35 -4.03 44.05
CA ASN A 15 -2.48 -5.14 43.65
C ASN A 15 -2.39 -5.37 42.13
N VAL A 16 -3.36 -4.86 41.36
CA VAL A 16 -3.51 -5.18 39.94
C VAL A 16 -2.68 -4.20 39.09
N ALA A 17 -2.81 -2.89 39.30
CA ALA A 17 -2.05 -1.86 38.57
C ALA A 17 -0.52 -1.95 38.83
N LEU A 18 -0.09 -2.33 40.04
CA LEU A 18 1.32 -2.48 40.41
C LEU A 18 1.94 -3.79 39.89
N LYS A 19 1.17 -4.88 39.78
CA LYS A 19 1.59 -6.08 39.02
C LYS A 19 1.61 -5.83 37.52
N MET A 20 0.68 -5.03 37.01
CA MET A 20 0.57 -4.64 35.59
C MET A 20 1.72 -3.75 35.13
N LEU A 21 2.12 -2.76 35.93
CA LEU A 21 3.31 -1.92 35.67
C LEU A 21 4.63 -2.70 35.76
N ARG A 22 4.64 -3.87 36.40
CA ARG A 22 5.79 -4.78 36.42
C ARG A 22 5.86 -5.70 35.20
N GLN A 23 4.79 -5.82 34.43
CA GLN A 23 4.75 -6.61 33.20
C GLN A 23 4.77 -5.66 32.00
N SER A 24 5.93 -5.53 31.36
CA SER A 24 6.10 -4.74 30.13
C SER A 24 5.30 -5.27 28.93
N PHE A 25 4.67 -6.45 29.05
CA PHE A 25 3.90 -7.08 27.97
C PHE A 25 2.59 -7.69 28.46
N TYR A 26 1.53 -7.44 27.70
CA TYR A 26 0.32 -8.24 27.74
C TYR A 26 0.46 -9.40 26.74
N VAL A 27 0.41 -10.64 27.25
CA VAL A 27 0.45 -11.85 26.42
C VAL A 27 -0.91 -12.05 25.76
N SER A 28 -0.95 -11.95 24.43
CA SER A 28 -2.15 -12.20 23.63
C SER A 28 -2.35 -13.70 23.39
N GLU A 29 -1.29 -14.39 22.94
CA GLU A 29 -1.31 -15.83 22.66
C GLU A 29 0.10 -16.43 22.74
N PRO A 30 0.22 -17.73 23.06
CA PRO A 30 1.48 -18.45 22.92
C PRO A 30 1.87 -18.53 21.43
N LYS A 31 3.17 -18.53 21.13
CA LYS A 31 3.65 -18.74 19.76
C LYS A 31 3.33 -20.19 19.33
N ASP A 32 2.48 -20.35 18.31
CA ASP A 32 1.92 -21.65 17.88
C ASP A 32 2.95 -22.64 17.31
N SER A 33 4.11 -22.15 16.84
CA SER A 33 5.20 -23.00 16.32
C SER A 33 6.54 -22.25 16.15
N GLY A 34 7.65 -22.99 16.09
CA GLY A 34 8.99 -22.47 15.83
C GLY A 34 10.10 -23.36 16.39
N VAL A 35 11.36 -23.04 16.06
CA VAL A 35 12.54 -23.67 16.68
C VAL A 35 12.69 -23.22 18.14
N GLU A 36 12.22 -22.02 18.46
CA GLU A 36 12.29 -21.42 19.80
C GLU A 36 10.91 -20.99 20.33
N PRO A 37 10.61 -21.31 21.60
CA PRO A 37 9.38 -20.90 22.27
C PRO A 37 9.34 -19.40 22.55
N GLY A 38 8.13 -18.86 22.70
CA GLY A 38 7.86 -17.45 22.94
C GLY A 38 6.37 -17.18 22.99
N TYR A 39 6.01 -15.90 23.01
CA TYR A 39 4.63 -15.45 22.97
C TYR A 39 4.45 -14.25 22.05
N LEU A 40 3.22 -14.07 21.60
CA LEU A 40 2.75 -12.87 20.93
C LEU A 40 2.07 -11.96 21.95
N GLY A 41 2.35 -10.67 21.91
CA GLY A 41 1.80 -9.74 22.87
C GLY A 41 1.91 -8.28 22.44
N TYR A 42 1.31 -7.42 23.25
CA TYR A 42 1.30 -5.98 23.09
C TYR A 42 2.09 -5.33 24.22
N GLN A 43 2.76 -4.20 23.96
CA GLN A 43 3.38 -3.45 25.04
C GLN A 43 2.31 -2.83 25.93
N THR A 44 2.44 -3.04 27.23
CA THR A 44 1.54 -2.46 28.21
C THR A 44 1.62 -0.93 28.16
N GLU A 45 2.82 -0.39 27.96
CA GLU A 45 3.10 1.05 27.96
C GLU A 45 2.46 1.77 26.76
N ASP A 46 2.41 1.16 25.59
CA ASP A 46 1.81 1.74 24.38
C ASP A 46 0.29 1.85 24.55
N ALA A 47 -0.35 0.81 25.10
CA ALA A 47 -1.78 0.82 25.39
C ALA A 47 -2.17 1.84 26.45
N VAL A 48 -1.32 2.00 27.47
CA VAL A 48 -1.50 3.07 28.47
C VAL A 48 -1.32 4.45 27.83
N SER A 49 -0.36 4.60 26.91
CA SER A 49 -0.13 5.88 26.23
C SER A 49 -1.33 6.28 25.36
N LEU A 50 -1.83 5.37 24.53
CA LEU A 50 -3.06 5.58 23.74
C LEU A 50 -4.26 5.93 24.63
N PHE A 51 -4.42 5.21 25.74
CA PHE A 51 -5.47 5.49 26.71
C PHE A 51 -5.36 6.90 27.31
N TYR A 52 -4.14 7.37 27.59
CA TYR A 52 -3.91 8.71 28.15
C TYR A 52 -4.08 9.82 27.11
N GLU A 53 -3.77 9.54 25.84
CA GLU A 53 -4.00 10.45 24.73
C GLU A 53 -5.49 10.64 24.44
N GLU A 54 -6.27 9.55 24.46
CA GLU A 54 -7.73 9.61 24.26
C GLU A 54 -8.45 10.25 25.45
N TYR A 55 -7.97 10.00 26.68
CA TYR A 55 -8.55 10.51 27.92
C TYR A 55 -7.52 11.33 28.70
N PRO A 56 -7.25 12.59 28.33
CA PRO A 56 -6.28 13.41 29.05
C PRO A 56 -6.77 13.78 30.46
N ASP A 57 -8.09 13.96 30.62
CA ASP A 57 -8.70 14.32 31.90
C ASP A 57 -8.67 13.14 32.92
N PRO A 58 -8.17 13.35 34.15
CA PRO A 58 -8.09 12.28 35.16
C PRO A 58 -9.43 11.66 35.56
N ILE A 59 -10.52 12.43 35.57
CA ILE A 59 -11.85 11.94 35.96
C ILE A 59 -12.40 11.06 34.84
N GLN A 60 -12.32 11.52 33.59
CA GLN A 60 -12.71 10.72 32.43
C GLN A 60 -11.92 9.42 32.33
N ARG A 61 -10.61 9.45 32.61
CA ARG A 61 -9.78 8.22 32.70
C ARG A 61 -10.32 7.26 33.73
N LEU A 62 -10.62 7.76 34.92
CA LEU A 62 -11.06 6.92 36.03
C LEU A 62 -12.43 6.29 35.73
N ASP A 63 -13.35 7.05 35.12
CA ASP A 63 -14.65 6.54 34.67
C ASP A 63 -14.51 5.53 33.53
N LYS A 64 -13.59 5.75 32.59
CA LYS A 64 -13.33 4.79 31.52
C LYS A 64 -12.66 3.52 32.03
N ILE A 65 -11.70 3.60 32.96
CA ILE A 65 -11.12 2.42 33.63
C ILE A 65 -12.20 1.61 34.36
N ARG A 66 -13.14 2.28 35.02
CA ARG A 66 -14.31 1.64 35.64
C ARG A 66 -15.18 0.93 34.60
N SER A 67 -15.39 1.54 33.43
CA SER A 67 -16.14 0.92 32.32
C SER A 67 -15.48 -0.37 31.80
N PHE A 68 -14.15 -0.49 31.91
CA PHE A 68 -13.42 -1.72 31.61
C PHE A 68 -13.41 -2.74 32.76
N ASN A 69 -14.19 -2.53 33.83
CA ASN A 69 -14.17 -3.33 35.06
C ASN A 69 -12.76 -3.47 35.67
N GLY A 70 -11.88 -2.48 35.44
CA GLY A 70 -10.48 -2.55 35.85
C GLY A 70 -9.66 -3.67 35.17
N LYS A 71 -10.17 -4.33 34.13
CA LYS A 71 -9.48 -5.41 33.41
C LYS A 71 -8.63 -4.85 32.27
N PHE A 72 -7.31 -4.89 32.43
CA PHE A 72 -6.38 -4.45 31.39
C PHE A 72 -6.50 -5.21 30.07
N SER A 73 -6.87 -6.50 30.10
CA SER A 73 -7.15 -7.26 28.88
C SER A 73 -8.28 -6.65 28.04
N THR A 74 -9.23 -5.96 28.67
CA THR A 74 -10.32 -5.27 27.98
C THR A 74 -9.84 -3.96 27.38
N LEU A 75 -8.92 -3.26 28.06
CA LEU A 75 -8.23 -2.08 27.54
C LEU A 75 -7.42 -2.42 26.28
N ILE A 76 -6.59 -3.48 26.35
CA ILE A 76 -5.77 -3.92 25.21
C ILE A 76 -6.66 -4.29 24.03
N LYS A 77 -7.75 -5.03 24.25
CA LYS A 77 -8.72 -5.36 23.19
C LYS A 77 -9.38 -4.12 22.59
N ALA A 78 -9.59 -3.06 23.37
CA ALA A 78 -10.16 -1.81 22.87
C ALA A 78 -9.20 -1.08 21.91
N TYR A 79 -7.89 -1.19 22.13
CA TYR A 79 -6.84 -0.55 21.33
C TYR A 79 -6.10 -1.50 20.40
N GLU A 80 -6.58 -2.74 20.24
CA GLU A 80 -5.81 -3.80 19.56
C GLU A 80 -5.47 -3.43 18.10
N ALA A 81 -6.34 -2.67 17.44
CA ALA A 81 -6.13 -2.20 16.07
C ALA A 81 -5.09 -1.08 15.94
N GLU A 82 -4.81 -0.33 17.02
CA GLU A 82 -3.78 0.73 17.05
C GLU A 82 -2.47 0.26 17.67
N LEU A 83 -2.45 -0.91 18.33
CA LEU A 83 -1.28 -1.42 19.02
C LEU A 83 -0.38 -2.26 18.14
N ASP A 84 0.92 -1.98 18.24
CA ASP A 84 1.93 -2.82 17.61
C ASP A 84 1.99 -4.19 18.27
N ARG A 85 1.78 -5.22 17.46
CA ARG A 85 1.96 -6.60 17.89
C ARG A 85 3.44 -6.98 17.94
N HIS A 86 3.85 -7.72 18.96
CA HIS A 86 5.23 -8.14 19.16
C HIS A 86 5.36 -9.64 19.42
N VAL A 87 6.47 -10.21 18.95
CA VAL A 87 6.99 -11.52 19.33
C VAL A 87 8.02 -11.31 20.44
N VAL A 88 7.85 -11.95 21.59
CA VAL A 88 8.91 -12.05 22.58
C VAL A 88 9.47 -13.46 22.54
N LYS A 89 10.74 -13.58 22.15
CA LYS A 89 11.45 -14.87 22.12
C LYS A 89 11.98 -15.18 23.52
N LEU A 90 11.89 -16.46 23.88
CA LEU A 90 12.52 -17.09 25.04
C LEU A 90 12.42 -16.24 26.32
N THR A 91 11.41 -16.48 27.15
CA THR A 91 11.32 -15.81 28.45
C THR A 91 12.30 -16.34 29.48
N TYR A 92 12.87 -17.54 29.27
CA TYR A 92 13.82 -18.27 30.14
C TYR A 92 13.70 -17.95 31.63
N ASN A 93 12.49 -18.00 32.20
CA ASN A 93 12.26 -17.60 33.59
C ASN A 93 12.92 -18.56 34.61
N ASN A 94 13.11 -19.83 34.22
CA ASN A 94 13.63 -20.87 35.08
C ASN A 94 15.16 -20.94 35.00
N ILE A 95 15.83 -20.58 36.09
CA ILE A 95 17.28 -20.69 36.23
C ILE A 95 17.65 -21.49 37.47
N THR A 96 18.74 -22.26 37.37
CA THR A 96 19.32 -22.93 38.53
C THR A 96 20.17 -21.97 39.36
N GLU A 97 20.51 -22.35 40.58
CA GLU A 97 21.49 -21.63 41.41
C GLU A 97 22.83 -21.46 40.68
N ALA A 98 23.24 -22.43 39.85
CA ALA A 98 24.44 -22.37 39.02
C ALA A 98 24.32 -21.43 37.79
N GLY A 99 23.18 -20.74 37.62
CA GLY A 99 22.96 -19.82 36.50
C GLY A 99 22.73 -20.54 35.17
N ILE A 100 22.20 -21.77 35.21
CA ILE A 100 21.82 -22.54 34.03
C ILE A 100 20.36 -22.26 33.73
N VAL A 101 20.08 -21.78 32.53
CA VAL A 101 18.73 -21.61 32.00
C VAL A 101 18.17 -23.00 31.66
N ILE A 102 17.00 -23.31 32.23
CA ILE A 102 16.24 -24.51 31.91
C ILE A 102 15.00 -24.08 31.12
N PRO A 103 14.88 -24.46 29.84
CA PRO A 103 13.66 -24.14 29.09
C PRO A 103 12.44 -24.81 29.73
N ASP A 104 11.30 -24.11 29.72
CA ASP A 104 10.05 -24.64 30.27
C ASP A 104 9.60 -25.88 29.48
N THR A 105 9.08 -26.89 30.18
CA THR A 105 8.62 -28.12 29.54
C THR A 105 7.44 -27.88 28.60
N ASP A 106 6.53 -26.97 28.95
CA ASP A 106 5.36 -26.66 28.13
C ASP A 106 5.77 -25.94 26.85
N ASP A 107 6.80 -25.11 26.95
CA ASP A 107 7.42 -24.40 25.84
C ASP A 107 8.13 -25.37 24.87
N LEU A 108 8.89 -26.33 25.41
CA LEU A 108 9.59 -27.34 24.60
C LEU A 108 8.63 -28.31 23.92
N ALA A 109 7.50 -28.64 24.55
CA ALA A 109 6.47 -29.50 23.96
C ALA A 109 5.92 -28.95 22.63
N ARG A 110 5.95 -27.62 22.45
CA ARG A 110 5.50 -26.96 21.21
C ARG A 110 6.56 -26.94 20.10
N ALA A 111 7.80 -27.28 20.39
CA ALA A 111 8.90 -27.27 19.41
C ALA A 111 8.66 -28.30 18.29
N SER A 112 8.95 -27.92 17.05
CA SER A 112 8.74 -28.77 15.86
C SER A 112 9.49 -30.11 15.90
N THR A 113 10.63 -30.15 16.59
CA THR A 113 11.40 -31.38 16.83
C THR A 113 10.65 -32.35 17.73
N ILE A 114 10.02 -31.86 18.81
CA ILE A 114 9.23 -32.70 19.71
C ILE A 114 7.96 -33.19 19.01
N LYS A 115 7.27 -32.32 18.25
CA LYS A 115 6.12 -32.73 17.42
C LYS A 115 6.48 -33.87 16.46
N ARG A 116 7.61 -33.78 15.73
CA ARG A 116 8.06 -34.85 14.83
C ARG A 116 8.37 -36.17 15.55
N ILE A 117 8.94 -36.10 16.75
CA ILE A 117 9.21 -37.31 17.55
C ILE A 117 7.89 -37.93 18.01
N TYR A 118 6.92 -37.11 18.41
CA TYR A 118 5.58 -37.55 18.76
C TYR A 118 4.89 -38.27 17.59
N ASP A 119 4.89 -37.65 16.40
CA ASP A 119 4.28 -38.24 15.20
C ASP A 119 4.89 -39.60 14.84
N ARG A 120 6.18 -39.81 15.17
CA ARG A 120 6.92 -41.03 14.84
C ARG A 120 6.83 -42.13 15.91
N PHE A 121 6.74 -41.78 17.19
CA PHE A 121 6.90 -42.74 18.31
C PHE A 121 5.74 -42.72 19.33
N GLY A 122 4.73 -41.88 19.13
CA GLY A 122 3.57 -41.76 20.02
C GLY A 122 3.90 -41.20 21.42
N TRP A 123 2.99 -41.43 22.36
CA TRP A 123 3.00 -40.80 23.69
C TRP A 123 4.18 -41.22 24.59
N PHE A 124 4.66 -42.47 24.49
CA PHE A 124 5.83 -42.95 25.25
C PHE A 124 7.13 -42.23 24.88
N GLY A 125 7.24 -41.76 23.63
CA GLY A 125 8.40 -41.01 23.15
C GLY A 125 8.48 -39.59 23.72
N GLN A 126 7.36 -38.99 24.14
CA GLN A 126 7.28 -37.57 24.44
C GLN A 126 8.03 -37.18 25.71
N THR A 127 7.79 -37.86 26.83
CA THR A 127 8.42 -37.50 28.12
C THR A 127 9.93 -37.67 28.07
N LEU A 128 10.41 -38.79 27.52
CA LEU A 128 11.83 -39.07 27.37
C LEU A 128 12.49 -38.11 26.36
N ALA A 129 11.85 -37.87 25.21
CA ALA A 129 12.37 -36.92 24.22
C ALA A 129 12.40 -35.49 24.76
N LEU A 130 11.40 -35.08 25.53
CA LEU A 130 11.33 -33.76 26.12
C LEU A 130 12.40 -33.59 27.20
N GLN A 131 12.66 -34.61 28.04
CA GLN A 131 13.77 -34.59 29.00
C GLN A 131 15.14 -34.56 28.31
N ILE A 132 15.36 -35.38 27.28
CA ILE A 132 16.60 -35.37 26.50
C ILE A 132 16.79 -34.01 25.82
N TYR A 133 15.73 -33.47 25.22
CA TYR A 133 15.76 -32.20 24.51
C TYR A 133 15.97 -31.02 25.47
N GLN A 134 15.30 -31.03 26.63
CA GLN A 134 15.50 -30.03 27.68
C GLN A 134 16.94 -30.06 28.20
N ASN A 135 17.50 -31.25 28.43
CA ASN A 135 18.90 -31.40 28.84
C ASN A 135 19.87 -30.89 27.76
N ALA A 136 19.61 -31.19 26.48
CA ALA A 136 20.43 -30.71 25.37
C ALA A 136 20.34 -29.19 25.16
N ARG A 137 19.28 -28.54 25.65
CA ARG A 137 19.03 -27.10 25.53
C ARG A 137 19.39 -26.30 26.80
N LYS A 138 19.93 -26.94 27.83
CA LYS A 138 20.48 -26.24 29.01
C LYS A 138 21.67 -25.40 28.58
N ARG A 139 21.63 -24.09 28.86
CA ARG A 139 22.72 -23.16 28.55
C ARG A 139 22.97 -22.24 29.74
N HIS A 140 24.19 -21.72 29.87
CA HIS A 140 24.45 -20.72 30.90
C HIS A 140 23.75 -19.41 30.51
N LEU A 141 23.22 -18.69 31.51
CA LEU A 141 22.54 -17.41 31.33
C LEU A 141 23.40 -16.39 30.57
N LYS A 142 24.71 -16.37 30.83
CA LYS A 142 25.67 -15.51 30.12
C LYS A 142 25.70 -15.78 28.61
N ASP A 143 25.56 -17.04 28.20
CA ASP A 143 25.61 -17.43 26.78
C ASP A 143 24.28 -17.09 26.11
N VAL A 144 23.15 -17.29 26.79
CA VAL A 144 21.82 -16.88 26.31
C VAL A 144 21.76 -15.36 26.11
N ASN A 145 22.26 -14.57 27.07
CA ASN A 145 22.31 -13.11 26.95
C ASN A 145 23.25 -12.66 25.81
N ARG A 146 24.41 -13.33 25.62
CA ARG A 146 25.33 -13.03 24.52
C ARG A 146 24.71 -13.33 23.16
N ASP A 147 24.03 -14.47 23.02
CA ASP A 147 23.36 -14.85 21.78
C ASP A 147 22.24 -13.86 21.44
N ALA A 148 21.45 -13.45 22.43
CA ALA A 148 20.42 -12.42 22.25
C ALA A 148 21.04 -11.10 21.76
N VAL A 149 22.15 -10.65 22.38
CA VAL A 149 22.85 -9.43 21.95
C VAL A 149 23.40 -9.58 20.54
N ALA A 150 24.00 -10.72 20.20
CA ALA A 150 24.55 -10.99 18.87
C ALA A 150 23.47 -10.96 17.79
N GLU A 151 22.28 -11.50 18.08
CA GLU A 151 21.16 -11.50 17.15
C GLU A 151 20.67 -10.08 16.84
N VAL A 152 20.45 -9.23 17.87
CA VAL A 152 20.04 -7.84 17.63
C VAL A 152 21.15 -7.03 16.95
N LEU A 153 22.40 -7.27 17.33
CA LEU A 153 23.56 -6.62 16.73
C LEU A 153 23.65 -6.95 15.24
N ALA A 154 23.52 -8.21 14.84
CA ALA A 154 23.52 -8.62 13.44
C ALA A 154 22.32 -8.06 12.67
N ASN A 155 21.15 -7.99 13.31
CA ASN A 155 19.96 -7.35 12.77
C ASN A 155 20.18 -5.86 12.48
N ASP A 156 20.84 -5.14 13.39
CA ASP A 156 21.16 -3.72 13.23
C ASP A 156 22.27 -3.47 12.19
N VAL A 157 23.26 -4.36 12.08
CA VAL A 157 24.26 -4.33 11.00
C VAL A 157 23.59 -4.57 9.64
N ALA A 158 22.68 -5.53 9.54
CA ALA A 158 21.90 -5.76 8.31
C ALA A 158 21.05 -4.54 7.94
N ARG A 159 20.44 -3.86 8.92
CA ARG A 159 19.74 -2.59 8.70
C ARG A 159 20.68 -1.50 8.17
N ALA A 160 21.89 -1.38 8.72
CA ALA A 160 22.89 -0.42 8.26
C ALA A 160 23.36 -0.68 6.80
N PHE A 161 23.17 -1.91 6.29
CA PHE A 161 23.46 -2.28 4.91
C PHE A 161 22.33 -1.88 3.94
N GLY A 162 21.18 -1.52 4.48
CA GLY A 162 19.95 -1.23 3.74
C GLY A 162 19.04 -2.44 3.55
N MET A 163 19.23 -3.53 4.30
CA MET A 163 18.27 -4.64 4.34
C MET A 163 17.06 -4.24 5.21
N GLU A 164 15.83 -4.52 4.76
CA GLU A 164 14.68 -4.46 5.66
C GLU A 164 14.81 -5.58 6.69
N VAL A 165 14.63 -5.26 7.96
CA VAL A 165 14.76 -6.23 9.04
C VAL A 165 13.65 -6.03 10.05
N GLN A 166 13.31 -7.08 10.79
CA GLN A 166 12.38 -6.98 11.90
C GLN A 166 12.87 -5.95 12.93
N ASP A 167 11.97 -5.12 13.48
CA ASP A 167 12.34 -4.24 14.60
C ASP A 167 12.53 -5.09 15.86
N GLN A 168 13.76 -5.56 16.02
CA GLN A 168 14.20 -6.40 17.11
C GLN A 168 15.00 -5.60 18.13
N ARG A 169 14.72 -5.80 19.42
CA ARG A 169 15.31 -5.07 20.54
C ARG A 169 15.50 -5.99 21.74
N LEU A 170 16.45 -5.61 22.58
CA LEU A 170 16.68 -6.24 23.89
C LEU A 170 15.79 -5.59 24.94
N ILE A 171 15.06 -6.40 25.69
CA ILE A 171 14.38 -5.96 26.92
C ILE A 171 15.34 -6.15 28.09
N LYS A 172 15.48 -5.14 28.94
CA LYS A 172 16.21 -5.27 30.19
C LYS A 172 15.27 -5.82 31.26
N ASP A 173 15.57 -7.02 31.76
CA ASP A 173 14.79 -7.68 32.81
C ASP A 173 15.74 -8.29 33.86
N ARG A 174 15.19 -8.84 34.94
CA ARG A 174 15.94 -9.54 35.99
C ARG A 174 15.24 -10.83 36.39
N HIS A 175 16.04 -11.84 36.71
CA HIS A 175 15.53 -13.00 37.43
C HIS A 175 15.15 -12.63 38.86
N SER A 176 14.39 -13.51 39.52
CA SER A 176 14.01 -13.35 40.93
C SER A 176 15.23 -13.23 41.86
N ASP A 177 16.35 -13.85 41.50
CA ASP A 177 17.64 -13.75 42.20
C ASP A 177 18.44 -12.47 41.86
N GLY A 178 17.91 -11.62 40.97
CA GLY A 178 18.46 -10.33 40.57
C GLY A 178 19.48 -10.37 39.42
N ARG A 179 19.83 -11.56 38.88
CA ARG A 179 20.73 -11.71 37.72
C ARG A 179 20.15 -11.09 36.46
N LEU A 180 21.03 -10.65 35.54
CA LEU A 180 20.61 -9.99 34.31
C LEU A 180 19.91 -10.95 33.36
N LYS A 181 18.81 -10.47 32.79
CA LYS A 181 18.04 -11.16 31.79
C LYS A 181 17.83 -10.21 30.60
N LEU A 182 18.16 -10.64 29.39
CA LEU A 182 18.03 -9.83 28.17
C LEU A 182 17.13 -10.50 27.11
N PRO A 183 15.81 -10.62 27.32
CA PRO A 183 14.92 -11.23 26.34
C PRO A 183 14.87 -10.43 25.05
N LEU A 184 14.64 -11.15 23.94
CA LEU A 184 14.47 -10.56 22.63
C LEU A 184 13.01 -10.23 22.38
N LYS A 185 12.75 -8.99 22.00
CA LYS A 185 11.46 -8.51 21.54
C LYS A 185 11.58 -8.15 20.07
N ALA A 186 10.65 -8.59 19.24
CA ALA A 186 10.62 -8.25 17.83
C ALA A 186 9.22 -7.81 17.41
N LYS A 187 9.09 -6.70 16.69
CA LYS A 187 7.81 -6.26 16.13
C LYS A 187 7.30 -7.27 15.11
N TRP A 188 6.03 -7.64 15.18
CA TRP A 188 5.40 -8.52 14.21
C TRP A 188 5.40 -7.84 12.83
N VAL A 189 5.77 -8.60 11.80
CA VAL A 189 5.85 -8.06 10.43
C VAL A 189 4.54 -8.38 9.71
N GLU A 190 3.59 -7.46 9.76
CA GLU A 190 2.30 -7.64 9.10
C GLU A 190 2.41 -7.73 7.58
N GLY A 191 1.59 -8.61 6.99
CA GLY A 191 1.51 -8.83 5.56
C GLY A 191 2.75 -9.49 4.93
N ALA A 192 3.64 -10.06 5.75
CA ALA A 192 4.80 -10.79 5.28
C ALA A 192 4.57 -12.30 5.30
N SER A 193 5.12 -13.00 4.30
CA SER A 193 5.12 -14.47 4.22
C SER A 193 6.53 -15.01 4.43
N LEU A 194 6.68 -16.30 4.77
CA LEU A 194 7.99 -16.94 4.75
C LEU A 194 8.57 -16.94 3.32
N MET A 195 9.90 -17.02 3.21
CA MET A 195 10.61 -17.15 1.94
C MET A 195 10.48 -18.58 1.38
N ASN A 196 9.28 -18.98 1.00
CA ASN A 196 8.97 -20.31 0.46
C ASN A 196 8.05 -20.22 -0.78
N PRO A 197 7.98 -21.26 -1.64
CA PRO A 197 8.75 -22.51 -1.59
C PRO A 197 10.23 -22.36 -1.98
N LEU A 198 11.06 -23.28 -1.48
CA LEU A 198 12.46 -23.46 -1.89
C LEU A 198 12.63 -24.86 -2.48
N ALA A 199 13.27 -24.99 -3.64
CA ALA A 199 13.52 -26.29 -4.29
C ALA A 199 14.94 -26.37 -4.87
N GLY A 200 15.39 -27.59 -5.16
CA GLY A 200 16.74 -27.91 -5.59
C GLY A 200 17.35 -29.07 -4.78
N SER A 201 18.64 -29.30 -4.95
CA SER A 201 19.33 -30.44 -4.35
C SER A 201 19.69 -30.24 -2.88
N GLY A 202 19.32 -31.20 -2.04
CA GLY A 202 19.79 -31.31 -0.66
C GLY A 202 19.41 -30.13 0.25
N VAL A 203 20.19 -29.93 1.32
CA VAL A 203 19.95 -28.89 2.34
C VAL A 203 20.73 -27.59 2.04
N SER A 204 21.74 -27.66 1.17
CA SER A 204 22.66 -26.55 0.88
C SER A 204 22.40 -25.86 -0.47
N GLU A 205 21.81 -26.56 -1.45
CA GLU A 205 21.58 -26.04 -2.81
C GLU A 205 20.09 -25.91 -3.15
N LYS A 206 19.42 -24.93 -2.55
CA LYS A 206 18.03 -24.57 -2.87
C LYS A 206 17.89 -23.15 -3.38
N TYR A 207 17.04 -23.03 -4.39
CA TYR A 207 16.67 -21.79 -5.05
C TYR A 207 15.28 -21.36 -4.59
N TYR A 208 15.00 -20.06 -4.72
CA TYR A 208 13.67 -19.52 -4.50
C TYR A 208 12.87 -19.71 -5.78
N VAL A 209 11.75 -20.41 -5.66
CA VAL A 209 11.07 -20.98 -6.81
C VAL A 209 9.57 -20.75 -6.77
N ARG A 210 8.94 -20.95 -7.92
CA ARG A 210 7.51 -21.14 -8.08
C ARG A 210 7.24 -22.51 -8.70
N PRO A 211 6.14 -23.18 -8.34
CA PRO A 211 5.72 -24.38 -9.06
C PRO A 211 5.38 -24.01 -10.51
N VAL A 212 5.76 -24.86 -11.46
CA VAL A 212 5.34 -24.70 -12.87
C VAL A 212 3.86 -25.06 -13.02
N ILE A 213 3.15 -24.38 -13.92
CA ILE A 213 1.72 -24.66 -14.16
C ILE A 213 1.61 -25.80 -15.15
N LEU A 214 2.30 -25.70 -16.30
CA LEU A 214 2.39 -26.76 -17.27
C LEU A 214 3.38 -27.80 -16.76
N ALA A 215 2.84 -28.92 -16.26
CA ALA A 215 3.67 -30.03 -15.82
C ALA A 215 4.57 -30.51 -16.97
N SER A 216 5.88 -30.41 -16.76
CA SER A 216 6.86 -31.11 -17.57
C SER A 216 7.40 -32.26 -16.74
N ASP A 217 7.51 -33.46 -17.34
CA ASP A 217 7.88 -34.70 -16.62
C ASP A 217 9.23 -34.61 -15.87
N ASP A 218 10.06 -33.63 -16.19
CA ASP A 218 11.42 -33.42 -15.70
C ASP A 218 11.65 -32.06 -14.99
N ILE A 219 10.68 -31.12 -15.01
CA ILE A 219 10.80 -29.80 -14.35
C ILE A 219 9.56 -29.55 -13.52
N GLU A 220 9.75 -29.41 -12.21
CA GLU A 220 8.67 -29.16 -11.23
C GLU A 220 8.58 -27.69 -10.84
N TYR A 221 9.69 -26.95 -10.98
CA TYR A 221 9.83 -25.60 -10.46
C TYR A 221 10.56 -24.67 -11.43
N LEU A 222 10.19 -23.39 -11.39
CA LEU A 222 10.90 -22.30 -12.03
C LEU A 222 11.51 -21.40 -10.95
N SER A 223 12.80 -21.14 -11.04
CA SER A 223 13.47 -20.11 -10.23
C SER A 223 12.93 -18.71 -10.57
N THR A 224 12.82 -17.83 -9.57
CA THR A 224 12.16 -16.54 -9.75
C THR A 224 12.95 -15.38 -9.14
N ASN A 225 12.93 -14.22 -9.81
CA ASN A 225 13.47 -12.95 -9.32
C ASN A 225 12.40 -12.09 -8.63
N HIS A 226 11.32 -12.70 -8.14
CA HIS A 226 10.19 -11.98 -7.58
C HIS A 226 10.59 -11.08 -6.39
N ILE A 227 11.60 -11.50 -5.61
CA ILE A 227 12.19 -10.72 -4.52
C ILE A 227 13.23 -9.77 -5.10
N ARG A 228 12.99 -8.47 -4.96
CA ARG A 228 13.86 -7.41 -5.47
C ARG A 228 15.19 -7.40 -4.73
N GLN A 229 16.26 -7.16 -5.48
CA GLN A 229 17.61 -6.99 -4.96
C GLN A 229 18.06 -8.15 -4.06
N LEU A 230 17.52 -9.35 -4.30
CA LEU A 230 17.90 -10.54 -3.56
C LEU A 230 19.43 -10.82 -3.66
N PRO A 231 20.06 -10.80 -4.84
CA PRO A 231 21.46 -11.21 -5.00
C PRO A 231 22.45 -10.37 -4.19
N GLN A 232 22.28 -9.05 -4.13
CA GLN A 232 23.18 -8.14 -3.40
C GLN A 232 23.26 -8.43 -1.88
N TYR A 233 22.26 -9.10 -1.29
CA TYR A 233 22.30 -9.47 0.13
C TYR A 233 23.26 -10.64 0.41
N PHE A 234 23.72 -11.37 -0.62
CA PHE A 234 24.74 -12.40 -0.46
C PHE A 234 25.98 -11.87 0.26
N ALA A 235 26.50 -10.71 -0.15
CA ALA A 235 27.71 -10.14 0.42
C ALA A 235 27.55 -9.81 1.91
N LEU A 236 26.41 -9.24 2.30
CA LEU A 236 26.08 -8.97 3.70
C LEU A 236 26.06 -10.26 4.54
N LEU A 237 25.31 -11.27 4.08
CA LEU A 237 25.15 -12.50 4.83
C LEU A 237 26.45 -13.30 4.89
N ALA A 238 27.24 -13.27 3.82
CA ALA A 238 28.59 -13.80 3.80
C ALA A 238 29.48 -13.10 4.83
N VAL A 239 29.42 -11.76 4.97
CA VAL A 239 30.21 -11.01 5.98
C VAL A 239 29.75 -11.31 7.40
N ILE A 240 28.44 -11.37 7.65
CA ILE A 240 27.86 -11.73 8.96
C ILE A 240 28.22 -13.18 9.34
N GLY A 241 28.36 -14.05 8.35
CA GLY A 241 28.72 -15.46 8.54
C GLY A 241 27.60 -16.31 9.15
N ASP A 242 26.34 -15.89 8.99
CA ASP A 242 25.20 -16.65 9.52
C ASP A 242 24.92 -17.88 8.64
N ARG A 243 25.30 -19.05 9.15
CA ARG A 243 25.22 -20.33 8.42
C ARG A 243 23.80 -20.85 8.19
N ASP A 244 22.80 -20.39 8.95
CA ASP A 244 21.41 -20.91 8.85
C ASP A 244 20.41 -19.83 8.42
N LYS A 245 20.89 -18.77 7.79
CA LYS A 245 20.09 -17.57 7.60
C LYS A 245 18.84 -17.75 6.71
N ILE A 246 18.89 -18.64 5.72
CA ILE A 246 17.72 -18.96 4.90
C ILE A 246 16.91 -20.13 5.49
N GLY A 247 17.52 -20.96 6.35
CA GLY A 247 16.88 -22.14 6.93
C GLY A 247 16.45 -23.19 5.88
N SER A 248 16.19 -24.43 6.30
CA SER A 248 15.86 -25.53 5.36
C SER A 248 14.57 -25.33 4.54
N HIS A 249 13.66 -24.47 5.02
CA HIS A 249 12.35 -24.19 4.40
C HIS A 249 12.09 -22.67 4.26
N GLY A 250 13.14 -21.87 4.07
CA GLY A 250 12.98 -20.40 4.04
C GLY A 250 12.73 -19.80 5.43
N GLN A 251 13.03 -20.58 6.48
CA GLN A 251 12.86 -20.17 7.86
C GLN A 251 13.98 -19.18 8.19
N ASN A 252 13.65 -18.05 8.84
CA ASN A 252 14.54 -16.92 9.15
C ASN A 252 14.61 -15.80 8.09
N MET A 253 13.81 -15.89 7.01
CA MET A 253 13.55 -14.76 6.11
C MET A 253 12.05 -14.64 5.84
N LEU A 254 11.58 -13.40 5.72
CA LEU A 254 10.24 -13.10 5.25
C LEU A 254 10.29 -12.37 3.91
N VAL A 255 9.19 -12.40 3.18
CA VAL A 255 8.95 -11.63 1.97
C VAL A 255 7.75 -10.73 2.21
N LYS A 256 7.92 -9.43 2.01
CA LYS A 256 6.86 -8.43 2.13
C LYS A 256 6.89 -7.52 0.92
N LYS A 257 5.80 -7.44 0.14
CA LYS A 257 5.71 -6.58 -1.05
C LYS A 257 6.92 -6.69 -2.01
N ARG A 258 7.41 -7.92 -2.24
CA ARG A 258 8.61 -8.24 -3.05
C ARG A 258 9.96 -7.82 -2.44
N GLU A 259 9.99 -7.44 -1.18
CA GLU A 259 11.21 -7.12 -0.44
C GLU A 259 11.54 -8.24 0.54
N LEU A 260 12.84 -8.51 0.70
CA LEU A 260 13.34 -9.48 1.67
C LEU A 260 13.43 -8.81 3.04
N VAL A 261 12.78 -9.40 4.03
CA VAL A 261 12.85 -8.96 5.42
C VAL A 261 13.64 -9.96 6.24
N GLY A 262 14.78 -9.52 6.77
CA GLY A 262 15.63 -10.33 7.63
C GLY A 262 15.02 -10.49 9.02
N ILE A 263 14.94 -11.73 9.50
CA ILE A 263 14.52 -12.04 10.88
C ILE A 263 15.50 -13.07 11.47
N ASP A 264 15.67 -13.13 12.79
CA ASP A 264 16.34 -14.26 13.44
C ASP A 264 17.80 -14.54 12.95
N PHE A 265 18.72 -13.62 13.23
CA PHE A 265 20.16 -13.79 12.93
C PHE A 265 20.88 -14.66 13.98
N GLY A 266 20.32 -15.82 14.30
CA GLY A 266 20.70 -16.63 15.48
C GLY A 266 22.09 -17.28 15.43
N HIS A 267 22.76 -17.30 14.28
CA HIS A 267 24.11 -17.88 14.11
C HIS A 267 25.13 -16.89 13.52
N ALA A 268 24.88 -15.59 13.68
CA ALA A 268 25.82 -14.55 13.26
C ALA A 268 27.12 -14.59 14.10
N TYR A 269 28.27 -14.47 13.42
CA TYR A 269 29.59 -14.43 14.03
C TYR A 269 29.93 -15.64 14.93
N ASP A 270 29.41 -16.83 14.61
CA ASP A 270 29.66 -18.08 15.33
C ASP A 270 30.92 -18.80 14.79
N GLY A 271 32.10 -18.39 15.29
CA GLY A 271 33.39 -18.99 14.93
C GLY A 271 33.98 -18.49 13.60
N MET A 272 34.98 -19.22 13.06
CA MET A 272 35.56 -18.86 11.77
C MET A 272 34.52 -18.96 10.65
N ASN A 273 34.59 -18.06 9.68
CA ASN A 273 33.67 -18.01 8.55
C ASN A 273 34.25 -18.79 7.34
N PRO A 274 33.92 -20.09 7.16
CA PRO A 274 34.48 -20.89 6.07
C PRO A 274 33.89 -20.55 4.69
N LEU A 275 32.78 -19.82 4.63
CA LEU A 275 32.14 -19.48 3.35
C LEU A 275 33.05 -18.59 2.52
N ILE A 276 33.61 -17.52 3.08
CA ILE A 276 34.48 -16.59 2.34
C ILE A 276 35.76 -17.29 1.86
N ASN A 277 36.30 -18.20 2.67
CA ASN A 277 37.50 -18.97 2.35
C ASN A 277 37.32 -19.95 1.19
N THR A 278 36.11 -20.47 1.00
CA THR A 278 35.76 -21.44 -0.04
C THR A 278 35.04 -20.83 -1.23
N LEU A 279 34.77 -19.53 -1.16
CA LEU A 279 34.19 -18.76 -2.25
C LEU A 279 35.16 -18.77 -3.43
N ASN A 280 34.65 -18.67 -4.65
CA ASN A 280 35.39 -18.40 -5.87
C ASN A 280 35.11 -16.95 -6.34
N PHE A 281 35.78 -16.48 -7.38
CA PHE A 281 35.58 -15.12 -7.89
C PHE A 281 34.23 -14.95 -8.63
N ASP A 282 33.60 -16.05 -9.01
CA ASP A 282 32.27 -16.11 -9.63
C ASP A 282 31.15 -16.33 -8.59
N PHE A 283 31.46 -16.15 -7.30
CA PHE A 283 30.56 -16.39 -6.15
C PHE A 283 30.21 -17.87 -5.90
N THR A 284 30.79 -18.82 -6.64
CA THR A 284 30.59 -20.25 -6.35
C THR A 284 31.31 -20.69 -5.08
N PHE A 285 30.65 -21.60 -4.36
CA PHE A 285 30.89 -22.08 -3.01
C PHE A 285 31.26 -23.55 -2.78
N PHE A 286 32.06 -23.90 -1.76
CA PHE A 286 31.91 -25.21 -1.12
C PHE A 286 31.91 -25.11 0.41
N ALA A 287 30.74 -24.80 0.98
CA ALA A 287 30.53 -24.74 2.41
C ALA A 287 29.20 -25.41 2.79
N PRO A 288 29.17 -26.75 2.97
CA PRO A 288 27.92 -27.50 3.21
C PRO A 288 27.21 -27.12 4.51
N THR A 289 27.90 -26.43 5.43
CA THR A 289 27.32 -25.88 6.66
C THR A 289 26.44 -24.66 6.42
N PHE A 290 26.61 -23.95 5.29
CA PHE A 290 25.83 -22.77 4.93
C PHE A 290 24.62 -23.19 4.10
N LYS A 291 23.42 -23.02 4.65
CA LYS A 291 22.19 -23.53 4.04
C LYS A 291 21.60 -22.52 3.06
N ASN A 292 21.25 -23.01 1.86
CA ASN A 292 20.46 -22.31 0.85
C ASN A 292 21.01 -20.95 0.39
N TYR A 293 22.32 -20.73 0.44
CA TYR A 293 22.93 -19.51 -0.11
C TYR A 293 22.90 -19.47 -1.66
N SER A 294 22.65 -20.61 -2.30
CA SER A 294 22.34 -20.71 -3.74
C SER A 294 21.14 -19.89 -4.17
N VAL A 295 20.23 -19.56 -3.24
CA VAL A 295 19.09 -18.67 -3.47
C VAL A 295 19.48 -17.29 -4.01
N PHE A 296 20.70 -16.84 -3.72
CA PHE A 296 21.23 -15.56 -4.16
C PHE A 296 21.99 -15.64 -5.49
N LEU A 297 22.34 -16.85 -5.94
CA LEU A 297 23.32 -17.06 -7.00
C LEU A 297 22.70 -17.19 -8.41
N ASP A 298 21.38 -17.38 -8.50
CA ASP A 298 20.68 -17.40 -9.80
C ASP A 298 20.41 -15.96 -10.27
N ALA A 299 21.49 -15.24 -10.58
CA ALA A 299 21.50 -13.84 -10.98
C ALA A 299 22.74 -13.51 -11.83
N ASP A 300 22.74 -12.33 -12.43
CA ASP A 300 23.95 -11.76 -13.04
C ASP A 300 24.98 -11.39 -11.98
N ARG A 301 26.27 -11.49 -12.35
CA ARG A 301 27.40 -11.17 -11.46
C ARG A 301 27.38 -9.72 -11.04
N SER A 302 26.90 -8.80 -11.88
CA SER A 302 26.76 -7.40 -11.50
C SER A 302 25.80 -7.21 -10.32
N GLU A 303 24.67 -7.91 -10.27
CA GLU A 303 23.74 -7.85 -9.13
C GLU A 303 24.37 -8.36 -7.83
N LEU A 304 25.21 -9.39 -7.90
CA LEU A 304 26.00 -9.87 -6.75
C LEU A 304 27.07 -8.84 -6.34
N MET A 305 27.70 -8.19 -7.32
CA MET A 305 28.72 -7.16 -7.12
C MET A 305 28.15 -5.87 -6.50
N GLU A 306 26.87 -5.56 -6.69
CA GLU A 306 26.20 -4.47 -5.95
C GLU A 306 26.41 -4.64 -4.43
N GLY A 307 26.26 -5.87 -3.93
CA GLY A 307 26.53 -6.21 -2.53
C GLY A 307 27.98 -5.95 -2.13
N ILE A 308 28.94 -6.36 -2.95
CA ILE A 308 30.37 -6.13 -2.72
C ILE A 308 30.70 -4.64 -2.70
N LEU A 309 30.11 -3.84 -3.60
CA LEU A 309 30.28 -2.39 -3.64
C LEU A 309 29.74 -1.72 -2.36
N LYS A 310 28.59 -2.16 -1.85
CA LYS A 310 28.07 -1.70 -0.55
C LYS A 310 29.04 -2.01 0.59
N VAL A 311 29.63 -3.21 0.60
CA VAL A 311 30.67 -3.58 1.57
C VAL A 311 31.93 -2.71 1.41
N ALA A 312 32.34 -2.41 0.17
CA ALA A 312 33.48 -1.52 -0.11
C ALA A 312 33.21 -0.10 0.41
N ARG A 313 31.96 0.37 0.28
CA ARG A 313 31.52 1.66 0.83
C ARG A 313 31.60 1.70 2.35
N TRP A 314 31.20 0.64 3.04
CA TRP A 314 31.41 0.52 4.49
C TRP A 314 32.90 0.61 4.86
N ASN A 315 33.77 -0.03 4.08
CA ASN A 315 35.22 0.01 4.29
C ASN A 315 35.87 1.37 3.91
N GLY A 316 35.09 2.35 3.48
CA GLY A 316 35.58 3.67 3.09
C GLY A 316 36.27 3.72 1.73
N GLU A 317 36.09 2.69 0.89
CA GLU A 317 36.67 2.69 -0.45
C GLU A 317 36.01 3.74 -1.36
N HIS A 318 36.85 4.47 -2.10
CA HIS A 318 36.39 5.43 -3.08
C HIS A 318 36.12 4.72 -4.42
N ILE A 319 34.85 4.64 -4.81
CA ILE A 319 34.42 4.12 -6.10
C ILE A 319 34.04 5.29 -7.00
N ALA A 320 34.52 5.27 -8.24
CA ALA A 320 34.23 6.33 -9.21
C ALA A 320 32.71 6.44 -9.46
N PRO A 321 32.12 7.66 -9.49
CA PRO A 321 30.68 7.84 -9.68
C PRO A 321 30.14 7.19 -10.95
N GLU A 322 30.93 7.16 -12.02
CA GLU A 322 30.55 6.57 -13.31
C GLU A 322 30.43 5.04 -13.22
N VAL A 323 31.25 4.42 -12.36
CA VAL A 323 31.16 2.98 -12.08
C VAL A 323 29.86 2.70 -11.33
N VAL A 324 29.56 3.44 -10.25
CA VAL A 324 28.32 3.26 -9.49
C VAL A 324 27.09 3.47 -10.37
N ALA A 325 27.09 4.54 -11.18
CA ALA A 325 26.00 4.85 -12.11
C ALA A 325 25.76 3.74 -13.14
N SER A 326 26.79 2.98 -13.52
CA SER A 326 26.65 1.87 -14.48
C SER A 326 25.82 0.69 -13.95
N TYR A 327 25.61 0.58 -12.63
CA TYR A 327 24.73 -0.40 -12.00
C TYR A 327 23.26 0.07 -11.93
N GLY A 328 22.96 1.25 -12.49
CA GLY A 328 21.60 1.77 -12.59
C GLY A 328 21.22 2.77 -11.49
N PRO A 329 20.15 3.56 -11.73
CA PRO A 329 19.77 4.67 -10.86
C PRO A 329 19.28 4.22 -9.47
N ASP A 330 18.58 3.09 -9.40
CA ASP A 330 18.07 2.55 -8.14
C ASP A 330 19.23 2.15 -7.21
N PHE A 331 20.25 1.49 -7.76
CA PHE A 331 21.45 1.13 -7.01
C PHE A 331 22.24 2.37 -6.59
N ASP A 332 22.48 3.34 -7.50
CA ASP A 332 23.20 4.57 -7.17
C ASP A 332 22.55 5.33 -5.99
N MET A 333 21.22 5.43 -5.99
CA MET A 333 20.47 6.04 -4.89
C MET A 333 20.71 5.30 -3.56
N VAL A 334 20.64 3.97 -3.56
CA VAL A 334 20.84 3.16 -2.35
C VAL A 334 22.29 3.24 -1.87
N TYR A 335 23.25 3.10 -2.79
CA TYR A 335 24.68 3.15 -2.51
C TYR A 335 25.09 4.45 -1.83
N ARG A 336 24.60 5.61 -2.31
CA ARG A 336 24.92 6.93 -1.74
C ARG A 336 24.35 7.14 -0.34
N ARG A 337 23.27 6.44 0.03
CA ARG A 337 22.68 6.50 1.38
C ARG A 337 23.50 5.73 2.42
N ILE A 338 24.35 4.82 1.99
CA ILE A 338 25.21 4.04 2.88
C ILE A 338 26.34 4.92 3.39
N LYS A 339 26.36 5.10 4.72
CA LYS A 339 27.43 5.81 5.42
C LYS A 339 28.67 4.90 5.51
N THR A 340 29.84 5.49 5.32
CA THR A 340 31.13 4.83 5.55
C THR A 340 31.26 4.41 7.01
N PHE A 341 31.77 3.21 7.27
CA PHE A 341 31.94 2.62 8.60
C PHE A 341 30.65 2.52 9.45
N ALA A 342 29.48 2.53 8.80
CA ALA A 342 28.20 2.41 9.51
C ALA A 342 28.06 1.08 10.26
N ASP A 343 28.61 0.01 9.69
CA ASP A 343 28.68 -1.30 10.31
C ASP A 343 29.50 -1.27 11.61
N GLU A 344 30.69 -0.67 11.59
CA GLU A 344 31.54 -0.51 12.79
C GLU A 344 30.89 0.39 13.85
N GLN A 345 30.22 1.46 13.40
CA GLN A 345 29.49 2.35 14.29
C GLN A 345 28.41 1.60 15.09
N VAL A 346 27.71 0.64 14.47
CA VAL A 346 26.74 -0.20 15.18
C VAL A 346 27.40 -0.97 16.32
N PHE A 347 28.57 -1.59 16.10
CA PHE A 347 29.31 -2.26 17.18
C PHE A 347 29.74 -1.28 18.29
N ASP A 348 30.23 -0.10 17.92
CA ASP A 348 30.70 0.91 18.88
C ASP A 348 29.55 1.48 19.72
N ASP A 349 28.38 1.69 19.12
CA ASP A 349 27.17 2.11 19.81
C ASP A 349 26.71 1.08 20.84
N TYR A 350 26.80 -0.22 20.51
CA TYR A 350 26.52 -1.30 21.45
C TYR A 350 27.55 -1.36 22.59
N ILE A 351 28.85 -1.23 22.30
CA ILE A 351 29.91 -1.18 23.32
C ILE A 351 29.67 -0.01 24.28
N LYS A 352 29.34 1.18 23.75
CA LYS A 352 29.02 2.37 24.55
C LYS A 352 27.77 2.14 25.41
N LYS A 353 26.68 1.63 24.82
CA LYS A 353 25.44 1.33 25.52
C LYS A 353 25.66 0.37 26.70
N PHE A 354 26.39 -0.72 26.48
CA PHE A 354 26.64 -1.70 27.53
C PHE A 354 27.65 -1.23 28.57
N THR A 355 28.56 -0.32 28.21
CA THR A 355 29.47 0.32 29.17
C THR A 355 28.71 1.25 30.11
N ALA A 356 27.80 2.09 29.59
CA ALA A 356 26.91 2.90 30.42
C ALA A 356 26.04 2.02 31.34
N LEU A 357 25.43 0.95 30.81
CA LEU A 357 24.65 0.01 31.62
C LEU A 357 25.47 -0.66 32.73
N ARG A 358 26.76 -0.94 32.49
CA ARG A 358 27.69 -1.48 33.48
C ARG A 358 27.93 -0.50 34.62
N GLU A 359 28.13 0.77 34.30
CA GLU A 359 28.35 1.86 35.27
C GLU A 359 27.09 2.10 36.11
N ASP A 360 25.91 2.12 35.47
CA ASP A 360 24.62 2.35 36.13
C ASP A 360 24.14 1.16 36.97
N ASN A 361 24.74 -0.04 36.81
CA ASN A 361 24.28 -1.27 37.47
C ASN A 361 25.45 -2.11 38.02
N PRO A 362 26.12 -1.66 39.10
CA PRO A 362 27.32 -2.31 39.63
C PRO A 362 27.13 -3.80 39.96
N ARG A 363 25.91 -4.20 40.37
CA ARG A 363 25.56 -5.59 40.69
C ARG A 363 25.78 -6.57 39.52
N ASN A 364 25.57 -6.12 38.29
CA ASN A 364 25.69 -6.96 37.08
C ASN A 364 26.92 -6.57 36.24
N ALA A 365 27.88 -5.83 36.82
CA ALA A 365 28.98 -5.25 36.06
C ALA A 365 29.87 -6.29 35.37
N SER A 366 30.06 -7.47 35.99
CA SER A 366 30.82 -8.58 35.41
C SER A 366 30.13 -9.18 34.19
N GLU A 367 28.80 -9.33 34.24
CA GLU A 367 27.99 -9.86 33.12
C GLU A 367 28.03 -8.90 31.93
N TYR A 368 27.86 -7.59 32.17
CA TYR A 368 28.00 -6.59 31.11
C TYR A 368 29.41 -6.54 30.53
N LYS A 369 30.46 -6.71 31.36
CA LYS A 369 31.83 -6.79 30.86
C LYS A 369 32.01 -7.95 29.87
N VAL A 370 31.48 -9.13 30.20
CA VAL A 370 31.52 -10.30 29.30
C VAL A 370 30.79 -10.01 27.98
N ILE A 371 29.64 -9.34 28.03
CA ILE A 371 28.91 -8.93 26.81
C ILE A 371 29.74 -7.94 25.98
N ILE A 372 30.36 -6.93 26.60
CA ILE A 372 31.19 -5.95 25.91
C ILE A 372 32.38 -6.62 25.22
N ASP A 373 33.08 -7.52 25.90
CA ASP A 373 34.25 -8.22 25.36
C ASP A 373 33.85 -9.16 24.20
N ASP A 374 32.66 -9.75 24.27
CA ASP A 374 32.08 -10.51 23.16
C ASP A 374 31.73 -9.64 21.95
N ILE A 375 31.11 -8.47 22.16
CA ILE A 375 30.83 -7.51 21.07
C ILE A 375 32.13 -7.08 20.39
N ARG A 376 33.20 -6.81 21.15
CA ARG A 376 34.52 -6.49 20.58
C ARG A 376 35.09 -7.62 19.74
N THR A 377 34.96 -8.85 20.22
CA THR A 377 35.41 -10.05 19.49
C THR A 377 34.64 -10.17 18.17
N LYS A 378 33.32 -10.02 18.21
CA LYS A 378 32.46 -10.04 17.01
C LYS A 378 32.76 -8.88 16.06
N LYS A 379 33.05 -7.68 16.56
CA LYS A 379 33.51 -6.55 15.73
C LYS A 379 34.77 -6.91 14.94
N ALA A 380 35.77 -7.50 15.62
CA ALA A 380 37.00 -7.95 14.96
C ALA A 380 36.74 -9.04 13.90
N MET A 381 35.85 -9.99 14.19
CA MET A 381 35.44 -11.03 13.23
C MET A 381 34.72 -10.45 12.01
N HIS A 382 33.82 -9.48 12.22
CA HIS A 382 33.11 -8.76 11.18
C HIS A 382 34.07 -8.00 10.26
N ILE A 383 34.98 -7.20 10.84
CA ILE A 383 36.00 -6.47 10.09
C ILE A 383 36.89 -7.44 9.30
N ALA A 384 37.34 -8.54 9.92
CA ALA A 384 38.15 -9.54 9.23
C ALA A 384 37.40 -10.18 8.05
N SER A 385 36.11 -10.51 8.22
CA SER A 385 35.28 -11.07 7.15
C SER A 385 35.04 -10.04 6.03
N ARG A 386 34.81 -8.78 6.38
CA ARG A 386 34.70 -7.64 5.44
C ARG A 386 35.97 -7.47 4.61
N GLU A 387 37.14 -7.45 5.25
CA GLU A 387 38.42 -7.33 4.57
C GLU A 387 38.71 -8.55 3.68
N GLN A 388 38.39 -9.76 4.15
CA GLN A 388 38.59 -10.98 3.38
C GLN A 388 37.73 -11.00 2.10
N ILE A 389 36.44 -10.65 2.19
CA ILE A 389 35.58 -10.62 1.02
C ILE A 389 36.03 -9.52 0.03
N LEU A 390 36.39 -8.33 0.52
CA LEU A 390 36.88 -7.24 -0.34
C LEU A 390 38.20 -7.58 -1.01
N ARG A 391 39.14 -8.20 -0.29
CA ARG A 391 40.40 -8.69 -0.87
C ARG A 391 40.14 -9.68 -2.00
N LYS A 392 39.15 -10.56 -1.83
CA LYS A 392 38.80 -11.59 -2.81
C LYS A 392 38.23 -11.01 -4.10
N PHE A 393 37.37 -10.00 -3.99
CA PHE A 393 36.72 -9.37 -5.13
C PHE A 393 37.43 -8.09 -5.60
N ARG A 394 38.60 -7.76 -5.03
CA ARG A 394 39.38 -6.56 -5.35
C ARG A 394 39.57 -6.31 -6.85
N PRO A 395 39.84 -7.33 -7.70
CA PRO A 395 40.00 -7.10 -9.14
C PRO A 395 38.74 -6.59 -9.85
N TYR A 396 37.57 -6.79 -9.24
CA TYR A 396 36.27 -6.41 -9.80
C TYR A 396 35.72 -5.11 -9.22
N ILE A 397 36.26 -4.66 -8.08
CA ILE A 397 35.90 -3.38 -7.46
C ILE A 397 36.37 -2.25 -8.38
N GLY A 398 35.44 -1.40 -8.81
CA GLY A 398 35.72 -0.29 -9.73
C GLY A 398 35.51 -0.62 -11.21
N LEU A 399 35.00 -1.81 -11.54
CA LEU A 399 34.59 -2.15 -12.90
C LEU A 399 33.10 -1.82 -13.13
N PRO A 400 32.72 -1.33 -14.32
CA PRO A 400 31.32 -1.05 -14.63
C PRO A 400 30.52 -2.34 -14.83
N ALA A 401 29.22 -2.32 -14.50
CA ALA A 401 28.36 -3.50 -14.54
C ALA A 401 28.34 -4.24 -15.91
N PRO A 402 28.28 -3.55 -17.07
CA PRO A 402 28.34 -4.23 -18.37
C PRO A 402 29.64 -5.03 -18.57
N LEU A 403 30.78 -4.55 -18.05
CA LEU A 403 32.04 -5.26 -18.15
C LEU A 403 32.05 -6.52 -17.27
N ILE A 404 31.51 -6.42 -16.05
CA ILE A 404 31.36 -7.57 -15.14
C ILE A 404 30.51 -8.68 -15.77
N ASN A 405 29.36 -8.32 -16.36
CA ASN A 405 28.49 -9.29 -17.02
C ASN A 405 29.14 -9.88 -18.28
N THR A 406 29.84 -9.05 -19.07
CA THR A 406 30.61 -9.53 -20.22
C THR A 406 31.67 -10.56 -19.81
N MET A 407 32.42 -10.29 -18.73
CA MET A 407 33.39 -11.25 -18.19
C MET A 407 32.71 -12.56 -17.76
N GLN A 408 31.61 -12.48 -17.00
CA GLN A 408 30.83 -13.68 -16.62
C GLN A 408 30.35 -14.48 -17.84
N ASN A 409 29.91 -13.82 -18.89
CA ASN A 409 29.41 -14.49 -20.09
C ASN A 409 30.55 -15.12 -20.91
N PHE A 410 31.75 -14.55 -20.92
CA PHE A 410 32.93 -15.23 -21.46
C PHE A 410 33.24 -16.53 -20.72
N GLU A 411 33.12 -16.51 -19.39
CA GLU A 411 33.35 -17.69 -18.55
C GLU A 411 32.28 -18.76 -18.78
N ARG A 412 31.01 -18.35 -18.86
CA ARG A 412 29.89 -19.25 -19.19
C ARG A 412 30.04 -19.86 -20.58
N LEU A 413 30.44 -19.07 -21.57
CA LEU A 413 30.66 -19.54 -22.93
C LEU A 413 31.76 -20.62 -22.96
N TRP A 414 32.92 -20.32 -22.38
CA TRP A 414 34.01 -21.28 -22.27
C TRP A 414 33.58 -22.55 -21.52
N ALA A 415 32.89 -22.41 -20.39
CA ALA A 415 32.40 -23.56 -19.65
C ALA A 415 31.35 -24.37 -20.45
N ALA A 416 30.53 -23.71 -21.28
CA ALA A 416 29.55 -24.36 -22.13
C ALA A 416 30.18 -25.18 -23.26
N THR A 417 31.26 -24.70 -23.87
CA THR A 417 31.97 -25.46 -24.93
C THR A 417 32.60 -26.75 -24.38
N GLN A 418 32.91 -26.75 -23.08
CA GLN A 418 33.40 -27.92 -22.34
C GLN A 418 32.29 -28.80 -21.73
N GLY A 419 31.01 -28.50 -21.98
CA GLY A 419 29.88 -29.23 -21.40
C GLY A 419 29.73 -29.09 -19.89
N ASN A 420 30.28 -28.01 -19.31
CA ASN A 420 30.35 -27.76 -17.87
C ASN A 420 29.37 -26.68 -17.41
N THR A 421 28.24 -26.56 -18.08
CA THR A 421 27.17 -25.63 -17.71
C THR A 421 25.81 -26.31 -17.67
N SER A 422 24.85 -25.72 -16.96
CA SER A 422 23.48 -26.21 -16.85
C SER A 422 22.52 -25.05 -16.64
N MET A 423 21.34 -25.13 -17.26
CA MET A 423 20.18 -24.29 -16.94
C MET A 423 19.27 -24.92 -15.88
N ARG A 424 19.68 -26.04 -15.28
CA ARG A 424 18.90 -26.77 -14.27
C ARG A 424 19.64 -26.85 -12.94
N SER A 425 18.87 -26.94 -11.86
CA SER A 425 19.39 -27.31 -10.53
C SER A 425 20.08 -28.68 -10.56
N PRO A 426 20.93 -29.00 -9.57
CA PRO A 426 21.66 -30.28 -9.54
C PRO A 426 20.77 -31.53 -9.53
N ASP A 427 19.55 -31.44 -8.99
CA ASP A 427 18.55 -32.52 -9.02
C ASP A 427 17.71 -32.54 -10.30
N GLY A 428 17.94 -31.59 -11.22
CA GLY A 428 17.27 -31.47 -12.51
C GLY A 428 15.85 -30.90 -12.45
N LYS A 429 15.28 -30.67 -11.26
CA LYS A 429 13.86 -30.35 -11.05
C LYS A 429 13.52 -28.86 -11.17
N VAL A 430 14.49 -27.98 -11.00
CA VAL A 430 14.32 -26.54 -11.07
C VAL A 430 14.93 -26.02 -12.36
N MET A 431 14.16 -25.28 -13.15
CA MET A 431 14.68 -24.47 -14.24
C MET A 431 15.26 -23.17 -13.68
N LEU A 432 16.56 -22.95 -13.89
CA LEU A 432 17.30 -21.76 -13.49
C LEU A 432 17.15 -20.66 -14.55
N ARG A 433 17.12 -19.40 -14.11
CA ARG A 433 17.06 -18.25 -15.02
C ARG A 433 18.41 -17.98 -15.67
N HIS A 434 19.48 -18.27 -14.94
CA HIS A 434 20.84 -18.08 -15.37
C HIS A 434 21.58 -19.42 -15.47
N ILE A 435 22.51 -19.48 -16.42
CA ILE A 435 23.43 -20.58 -16.64
C ILE A 435 24.34 -20.70 -15.41
N ARG A 436 24.28 -21.88 -14.79
CA ARG A 436 25.19 -22.33 -13.73
C ARG A 436 26.38 -23.05 -14.34
N VAL A 437 27.59 -22.74 -13.85
CA VAL A 437 28.79 -23.55 -14.12
C VAL A 437 28.81 -24.75 -13.16
N THR A 438 28.92 -25.97 -13.70
CA THR A 438 28.72 -27.22 -12.93
C THR A 438 29.99 -27.82 -12.35
N LYS A 439 31.18 -27.37 -12.79
CA LYS A 439 32.48 -27.83 -12.29
C LYS A 439 33.29 -26.67 -11.72
N ASN A 440 34.10 -26.96 -10.70
CA ASN A 440 34.98 -25.99 -10.03
C ASN A 440 36.17 -25.48 -10.88
N GLN A 441 36.15 -25.70 -12.19
CA GLN A 441 37.13 -25.14 -13.12
C GLN A 441 36.52 -23.91 -13.77
N VAL A 442 36.55 -22.80 -13.03
CA VAL A 442 36.09 -21.51 -13.54
C VAL A 442 37.30 -20.78 -14.09
N LEU A 443 37.24 -20.41 -15.37
CA LEU A 443 38.25 -19.57 -16.00
C LEU A 443 38.12 -18.16 -15.42
N GLU A 444 39.18 -17.62 -14.83
CA GLU A 444 39.13 -16.27 -14.26
C GLU A 444 39.56 -15.23 -15.30
N TRP A 445 38.66 -14.29 -15.63
CA TRP A 445 39.04 -13.08 -16.35
C TRP A 445 39.43 -11.97 -15.39
N LYS A 446 40.51 -11.24 -15.70
CA LYS A 446 40.99 -10.08 -14.94
C LYS A 446 41.25 -8.91 -15.84
N THR A 447 41.22 -7.69 -15.31
CA THR A 447 41.71 -6.52 -16.04
C THR A 447 43.24 -6.50 -16.05
N ALA A 448 43.84 -6.68 -17.22
CA ALA A 448 45.29 -6.55 -17.42
C ALA A 448 45.71 -5.07 -17.49
N ALA A 449 44.93 -4.26 -18.18
CA ALA A 449 45.13 -2.81 -18.28
C ALA A 449 43.79 -2.12 -18.60
N SER A 450 43.62 -0.90 -18.12
CA SER A 450 42.46 -0.08 -18.47
C SER A 450 42.84 1.39 -18.49
N ASN A 451 42.60 2.06 -19.61
CA ASN A 451 42.80 3.50 -19.77
C ASN A 451 41.51 4.13 -20.32
N ALA A 452 41.50 5.45 -20.55
CA ALA A 452 40.31 6.18 -20.99
C ALA A 452 39.67 5.65 -22.29
N ASN A 453 40.43 4.98 -23.16
CA ASN A 453 40.00 4.56 -24.50
C ASN A 453 39.89 3.05 -24.65
N THR A 454 40.68 2.26 -23.93
CA THR A 454 40.77 0.81 -24.10
C THR A 454 40.68 0.06 -22.77
N ILE A 455 40.07 -1.13 -22.82
CA ILE A 455 40.04 -2.12 -21.76
C ILE A 455 40.79 -3.35 -22.29
N ALA A 456 41.73 -3.87 -21.51
CA ALA A 456 42.40 -5.12 -21.76
C ALA A 456 42.07 -6.09 -20.62
N LEU A 457 41.51 -7.25 -20.97
CA LEU A 457 41.23 -8.34 -20.06
C LEU A 457 42.18 -9.50 -20.35
N GLU A 458 42.59 -10.23 -19.33
CA GLU A 458 43.40 -11.43 -19.47
C GLU A 458 42.75 -12.63 -18.76
N ALA A 459 43.00 -13.81 -19.32
CA ALA A 459 42.69 -15.09 -18.69
C ALA A 459 43.86 -16.06 -18.90
N ILE A 460 44.10 -16.93 -17.91
CA ILE A 460 45.14 -17.96 -17.95
C ILE A 460 44.48 -19.33 -18.07
N PHE A 461 44.87 -20.06 -19.10
CA PHE A 461 44.36 -21.39 -19.42
C PHE A 461 45.35 -22.48 -18.99
N ALA A 462 44.89 -23.73 -18.97
CA ALA A 462 45.73 -24.86 -18.58
C ALA A 462 46.76 -25.19 -19.67
N SER A 463 46.41 -25.00 -20.94
CA SER A 463 47.29 -25.22 -22.08
C SER A 463 47.20 -24.11 -23.14
N LYS A 464 48.19 -24.07 -24.04
CA LYS A 464 48.14 -23.22 -25.23
C LYS A 464 47.01 -23.64 -26.18
N GLN A 465 46.67 -24.93 -26.22
CA GLN A 465 45.59 -25.43 -27.07
C GLN A 465 44.25 -24.86 -26.60
N ASP A 466 44.01 -24.85 -25.29
CA ASP A 466 42.79 -24.28 -24.71
C ASP A 466 42.62 -22.80 -25.07
N VAL A 467 43.71 -22.03 -25.17
CA VAL A 467 43.67 -20.64 -25.65
C VAL A 467 43.21 -20.55 -27.10
N LEU A 468 43.70 -21.45 -27.96
CA LEU A 468 43.31 -21.48 -29.37
C LEU A 468 41.85 -21.89 -29.53
N ASP A 469 41.41 -22.90 -28.77
CA ASP A 469 40.02 -23.36 -28.73
C ASP A 469 39.11 -22.22 -28.27
N ALA A 470 39.50 -21.47 -27.22
CA ALA A 470 38.75 -20.31 -26.75
C ALA A 470 38.65 -19.21 -27.82
N ILE A 471 39.72 -18.96 -28.58
CA ILE A 471 39.69 -17.98 -29.68
C ILE A 471 38.71 -18.44 -30.78
N GLU A 472 38.74 -19.72 -31.15
CA GLU A 472 37.84 -20.29 -32.15
C GLU A 472 36.37 -20.20 -31.72
N ASP A 473 36.09 -20.51 -30.45
CA ASP A 473 34.76 -20.37 -29.85
C ASP A 473 34.26 -18.91 -29.93
N LEU A 474 35.12 -17.94 -29.59
CA LEU A 474 34.79 -16.52 -29.68
C LEU A 474 34.58 -16.01 -31.11
N GLN A 475 35.35 -16.52 -32.06
CA GLN A 475 35.18 -16.18 -33.47
C GLN A 475 33.89 -16.76 -34.05
N THR A 476 33.48 -17.95 -33.59
CA THR A 476 32.22 -18.60 -33.99
C THR A 476 30.99 -17.78 -33.57
N HIS A 477 31.10 -17.03 -32.47
CA HIS A 477 30.07 -16.07 -32.02
C HIS A 477 30.08 -14.74 -32.81
N GLN A 478 30.87 -14.64 -33.89
CA GLN A 478 30.94 -13.51 -34.81
C GLN A 478 31.15 -12.15 -34.13
N ILE A 479 32.01 -12.10 -33.10
CA ILE A 479 32.38 -10.83 -32.45
C ILE A 479 33.23 -9.99 -33.43
N LYS A 480 32.55 -9.25 -34.32
CA LYS A 480 33.14 -8.40 -35.36
C LYS A 480 33.04 -6.93 -34.96
N VAL A 481 33.66 -6.59 -33.84
CA VAL A 481 33.63 -5.24 -33.29
C VAL A 481 34.93 -4.51 -33.64
N PRO A 482 34.89 -3.31 -34.25
CA PRO A 482 36.10 -2.57 -34.60
C PRO A 482 37.00 -2.35 -33.38
N GLY A 483 38.28 -2.71 -33.50
CA GLY A 483 39.27 -2.58 -32.43
C GLY A 483 39.23 -3.68 -31.36
N PHE A 484 38.31 -4.64 -31.45
CA PHE A 484 38.35 -5.86 -30.65
C PHE A 484 39.49 -6.77 -31.14
N GLN A 485 40.35 -7.21 -30.22
CA GLN A 485 41.49 -8.05 -30.51
C GLN A 485 41.64 -9.16 -29.47
N LEU A 486 41.91 -10.37 -29.96
CA LEU A 486 42.30 -11.53 -29.15
C LEU A 486 43.76 -11.86 -29.48
N VAL A 487 44.63 -11.79 -28.48
CA VAL A 487 46.07 -12.00 -28.63
C VAL A 487 46.48 -13.20 -27.75
N PRO A 488 46.83 -14.35 -28.34
CA PRO A 488 47.32 -15.50 -27.60
C PRO A 488 48.80 -15.32 -27.22
N GLU A 489 49.13 -15.60 -25.96
CA GLU A 489 50.49 -15.51 -25.42
C GLU A 489 50.80 -16.76 -24.57
N GLY A 490 51.23 -17.84 -25.21
CA GLY A 490 51.45 -19.12 -24.53
C GLY A 490 50.13 -19.71 -24.03
N ASN A 491 49.99 -19.87 -22.72
CA ASN A 491 48.73 -20.29 -22.08
C ASN A 491 47.89 -19.09 -21.58
N ARG A 492 48.25 -17.86 -21.95
CA ARG A 492 47.51 -16.64 -21.63
C ARG A 492 46.74 -16.17 -22.86
N LEU A 493 45.52 -15.66 -22.65
CA LEU A 493 44.75 -14.93 -23.67
C LEU A 493 44.58 -13.49 -23.22
N LEU A 494 44.99 -12.54 -24.06
CA LEU A 494 44.74 -11.12 -23.86
C LEU A 494 43.62 -10.67 -24.80
N MET A 495 42.57 -10.09 -24.25
CA MET A 495 41.43 -9.54 -24.97
C MET A 495 41.42 -8.02 -24.82
N THR A 496 41.59 -7.30 -25.92
CA THR A 496 41.59 -5.83 -25.93
C THR A 496 40.37 -5.31 -26.66
N LEU A 497 39.67 -4.33 -26.09
CA LEU A 497 38.51 -3.67 -26.71
C LEU A 497 38.49 -2.16 -26.44
N PRO A 498 37.97 -1.33 -27.38
CA PRO A 498 37.68 0.06 -27.10
C PRO A 498 36.54 0.21 -26.09
N ARG A 499 36.66 1.15 -25.14
CA ARG A 499 35.61 1.44 -24.15
C ARG A 499 34.28 1.81 -24.80
N SER A 500 34.32 2.56 -25.90
CA SER A 500 33.13 2.96 -26.67
C SER A 500 32.36 1.77 -27.26
N GLN A 501 33.00 0.60 -27.34
CA GLN A 501 32.42 -0.61 -27.90
C GLN A 501 31.99 -1.62 -26.83
N LEU A 502 32.16 -1.31 -25.53
CA LEU A 502 31.82 -2.22 -24.45
C LEU A 502 30.36 -2.68 -24.53
N HIS A 503 29.43 -1.75 -24.75
CA HIS A 503 28.00 -2.08 -24.87
C HIS A 503 27.73 -3.01 -26.05
N ALA A 504 28.35 -2.79 -27.21
CA ALA A 504 28.16 -3.64 -28.38
C ALA A 504 28.66 -5.07 -28.11
N ILE A 505 29.80 -5.21 -27.43
CA ILE A 505 30.34 -6.52 -27.03
C ILE A 505 29.44 -7.17 -25.97
N THR A 506 28.96 -6.43 -24.98
CA THR A 506 28.01 -6.94 -23.97
C THR A 506 26.75 -7.49 -24.64
N GLU A 507 26.19 -6.79 -25.62
CA GLU A 507 24.99 -7.25 -26.35
C GLU A 507 25.25 -8.51 -27.19
N LEU A 508 26.40 -8.59 -27.86
CA LEU A 508 26.79 -9.80 -28.61
C LEU A 508 27.01 -11.00 -27.69
N MET A 509 27.56 -10.75 -26.50
CA MET A 509 27.87 -11.75 -25.48
C MET A 509 26.74 -11.96 -24.48
N ARG A 510 25.49 -11.60 -24.81
CA ARG A 510 24.36 -11.83 -23.90
C ARG A 510 24.22 -13.31 -23.59
N GLU A 511 23.86 -13.58 -22.34
CA GLU A 511 23.69 -14.95 -21.86
C GLU A 511 22.67 -15.73 -22.69
N ASP A 512 21.61 -15.09 -23.18
CA ASP A 512 20.58 -15.73 -24.00
C ASP A 512 21.14 -16.29 -25.32
N ASN A 513 22.18 -15.68 -25.90
CA ASN A 513 22.87 -16.25 -27.06
C ASN A 513 23.58 -17.55 -26.69
N ILE A 514 24.20 -17.60 -25.50
CA ILE A 514 24.86 -18.81 -24.97
C ILE A 514 23.81 -19.88 -24.67
N LYS A 515 22.68 -19.51 -24.05
CA LYS A 515 21.55 -20.41 -23.80
C LYS A 515 21.01 -20.99 -25.11
N TYR A 516 20.82 -20.16 -26.13
CA TYR A 516 20.32 -20.60 -27.42
C TYR A 516 21.28 -21.57 -28.13
N ASN A 517 22.59 -21.30 -28.09
CA ASN A 517 23.60 -22.10 -28.79
C ASN A 517 23.94 -23.42 -28.08
N TYR A 518 23.98 -23.43 -26.75
CA TYR A 518 24.48 -24.57 -25.96
C TYR A 518 23.41 -25.27 -25.13
N HIS A 519 22.27 -24.62 -24.89
CA HIS A 519 21.17 -25.12 -24.06
C HIS A 519 19.82 -24.99 -24.76
N THR A 520 19.77 -25.05 -26.10
CA THR A 520 18.59 -24.70 -26.91
C THR A 520 17.28 -25.29 -26.39
N LYS A 521 17.29 -26.59 -26.03
CA LYS A 521 16.10 -27.29 -25.54
C LYS A 521 15.61 -26.71 -24.20
N ASP A 522 16.52 -26.51 -23.25
CA ASP A 522 16.18 -25.98 -21.93
C ASP A 522 15.84 -24.48 -22.01
N PHE A 523 16.50 -23.74 -22.90
CA PHE A 523 16.22 -22.33 -23.14
C PHE A 523 14.82 -22.10 -23.70
N LEU A 524 14.47 -22.76 -24.80
CA LEU A 524 13.12 -22.66 -25.39
C LEU A 524 12.04 -23.06 -24.39
N LYS A 525 12.33 -24.09 -23.59
CA LYS A 525 11.43 -24.49 -22.50
C LYS A 525 11.33 -23.43 -21.40
N SER A 526 12.44 -22.82 -21.02
CA SER A 526 12.46 -21.75 -20.02
C SER A 526 11.66 -20.52 -20.48
N GLU A 527 11.68 -20.18 -21.77
CA GLU A 527 10.88 -19.07 -22.33
C GLU A 527 9.37 -19.33 -22.21
N VAL A 528 8.94 -20.57 -22.43
CA VAL A 528 7.54 -20.97 -22.20
C VAL A 528 7.19 -20.86 -20.71
N LEU A 529 8.03 -21.40 -19.82
CA LEU A 529 7.82 -21.33 -18.36
C LEU A 529 7.83 -19.89 -17.82
N LEU A 530 8.68 -19.00 -18.36
CA LEU A 530 8.70 -17.58 -18.01
C LEU A 530 7.43 -16.87 -18.49
N SER A 531 6.88 -17.26 -19.63
CA SER A 531 5.59 -16.77 -20.12
C SER A 531 4.45 -17.23 -19.21
N GLU A 532 4.49 -18.48 -18.71
CA GLU A 532 3.58 -18.97 -17.66
C GLU A 532 3.67 -18.16 -16.37
N GLU A 533 4.89 -17.87 -15.92
CA GLU A 533 5.10 -17.07 -14.73
C GLU A 533 4.50 -15.66 -14.89
N ARG A 534 4.78 -15.00 -16.02
CA ARG A 534 4.25 -13.66 -16.32
C ARG A 534 2.72 -13.67 -16.39
N PHE A 535 2.14 -14.70 -17.00
CA PHE A 535 0.69 -14.88 -17.04
C PHE A 535 0.10 -15.09 -15.64
N SER A 536 0.67 -16.02 -14.85
CA SER A 536 0.23 -16.30 -13.47
C SER A 536 0.28 -15.06 -12.57
N GLN A 537 1.37 -14.29 -12.64
CA GLN A 537 1.49 -13.04 -11.89
C GLN A 537 0.42 -12.02 -12.30
N THR A 538 0.08 -11.96 -13.58
CA THR A 538 -0.94 -11.06 -14.10
C THR A 538 -2.35 -11.52 -13.68
N VAL A 539 -2.60 -12.82 -13.65
CA VAL A 539 -3.83 -13.42 -13.12
C VAL A 539 -3.99 -13.12 -11.62
N ASP A 540 -2.92 -13.18 -10.83
CA ASP A 540 -2.97 -12.83 -9.41
C ASP A 540 -3.35 -11.36 -9.18
N VAL A 541 -2.87 -10.44 -10.03
CA VAL A 541 -3.27 -9.02 -9.99
C VAL A 541 -4.77 -8.88 -10.23
N MET A 542 -5.34 -9.67 -11.13
CA MET A 542 -6.76 -9.61 -11.47
C MET A 542 -7.70 -10.07 -10.33
N LYS A 543 -7.21 -10.83 -9.35
CA LYS A 543 -8.01 -11.22 -8.16
C LYS A 543 -8.51 -10.00 -7.38
N GLN A 544 -7.86 -8.86 -7.50
CA GLN A 544 -8.31 -7.60 -6.88
C GLN A 544 -9.71 -7.15 -7.37
N TYR A 545 -10.20 -7.72 -8.47
CA TYR A 545 -11.52 -7.41 -9.04
C TYR A 545 -12.63 -8.37 -8.60
N HIS A 546 -12.42 -9.11 -7.50
CA HIS A 546 -13.38 -10.10 -7.01
C HIS A 546 -13.70 -11.17 -8.06
N LEU A 547 -12.66 -11.62 -8.76
CA LEU A 547 -12.71 -12.70 -9.72
C LEU A 547 -11.90 -13.87 -9.19
N GLU A 548 -12.51 -15.05 -9.13
CA GLU A 548 -11.77 -16.30 -9.03
C GLU A 548 -11.27 -16.66 -10.43
N LEU A 549 -9.98 -16.42 -10.65
CA LEU A 549 -9.27 -16.87 -11.83
C LEU A 549 -8.52 -18.16 -11.51
N ASN A 550 -9.07 -19.28 -11.97
CA ASN A 550 -8.45 -20.59 -11.78
C ASN A 550 -7.65 -20.96 -13.03
N VAL A 551 -6.35 -21.18 -12.84
CA VAL A 551 -5.42 -21.53 -13.89
C VAL A 551 -5.08 -23.01 -13.76
N ARG A 552 -5.35 -23.79 -14.81
CA ARG A 552 -5.06 -25.23 -14.84
C ARG A 552 -4.41 -25.63 -16.15
N ALA A 553 -3.38 -26.47 -16.08
CA ALA A 553 -2.86 -27.15 -17.25
C ALA A 553 -3.84 -28.21 -17.78
N VAL A 554 -4.07 -28.20 -19.08
CA VAL A 554 -4.91 -29.17 -19.80
C VAL A 554 -4.04 -29.94 -20.81
N LYS A 555 -4.59 -30.99 -21.42
CA LYS A 555 -3.94 -31.74 -22.49
C LYS A 555 -3.40 -30.79 -23.57
N ASP A 556 -2.29 -31.19 -24.17
CA ASP A 556 -1.59 -30.45 -25.23
C ASP A 556 -0.94 -29.13 -24.77
N GLN A 557 -0.59 -29.04 -23.47
CA GLN A 557 0.11 -27.89 -22.87
C GLN A 557 -0.67 -26.57 -22.93
N ALA A 558 -1.98 -26.60 -23.18
CA ALA A 558 -2.82 -25.42 -23.07
C ALA A 558 -3.15 -25.09 -21.60
N ILE A 559 -3.37 -23.81 -21.32
CA ILE A 559 -3.79 -23.30 -20.02
C ILE A 559 -5.30 -23.02 -20.07
N GLU A 560 -6.07 -23.72 -19.24
CA GLU A 560 -7.46 -23.37 -18.96
C GLU A 560 -7.49 -22.24 -17.93
N LEU A 561 -8.00 -21.08 -18.32
CA LEU A 561 -8.35 -19.99 -17.43
C LEU A 561 -9.86 -20.02 -17.21
N THR A 562 -10.29 -20.36 -16.00
CA THR A 562 -11.70 -20.23 -15.60
C THR A 562 -11.89 -18.87 -14.94
N VAL A 563 -12.86 -18.10 -15.43
CA VAL A 563 -13.21 -16.78 -14.87
C VAL A 563 -14.56 -16.90 -14.15
N THR A 564 -14.53 -16.86 -12.82
CA THR A 564 -15.74 -16.89 -12.00
C THR A 564 -15.87 -15.58 -11.22
N PRO A 565 -17.00 -14.87 -11.27
CA PRO A 565 -17.26 -13.77 -10.36
C PRO A 565 -17.36 -14.33 -8.92
N GLU A 566 -16.64 -13.74 -7.95
CA GLU A 566 -16.79 -14.14 -6.55
C GLU A 566 -18.27 -13.96 -6.12
N PRO A 567 -18.82 -14.91 -5.33
CA PRO A 567 -20.15 -14.75 -4.75
C PRO A 567 -20.15 -13.51 -3.86
N SER A 568 -20.83 -12.44 -4.30
CA SER A 568 -20.78 -11.16 -3.59
C SER A 568 -21.17 -11.28 -2.12
N PRO A 569 -20.56 -10.47 -1.24
CA PRO A 569 -21.09 -10.25 0.10
C PRO A 569 -22.54 -9.72 0.00
N THR A 570 -23.33 -10.00 1.02
CA THR A 570 -24.73 -9.57 1.15
C THR A 570 -24.84 -8.07 0.78
N PRO A 571 -25.80 -7.66 -0.07
CA PRO A 571 -25.93 -6.27 -0.49
C PRO A 571 -26.00 -5.34 0.74
N THR A 572 -25.16 -4.31 0.75
CA THR A 572 -25.16 -3.27 1.78
C THR A 572 -25.94 -2.05 1.27
N ALA A 573 -26.40 -1.18 2.19
CA ALA A 573 -27.09 0.05 1.82
C ALA A 573 -26.26 0.95 0.88
N ASP A 574 -24.93 0.89 0.98
CA ASP A 574 -23.99 1.66 0.16
C ASP A 574 -23.61 0.97 -1.17
N ASN A 575 -23.90 -0.33 -1.31
CA ASN A 575 -23.64 -1.09 -2.53
C ASN A 575 -24.77 -2.11 -2.77
N PRO A 576 -25.91 -1.66 -3.35
CA PRO A 576 -27.10 -2.49 -3.48
C PRO A 576 -26.98 -3.58 -4.55
N ASN A 577 -25.94 -3.57 -5.41
CA ASN A 577 -25.84 -4.52 -6.53
C ASN A 577 -24.40 -5.03 -6.84
N PRO A 578 -23.70 -5.61 -5.86
CA PRO A 578 -22.30 -6.05 -6.01
C PRO A 578 -22.11 -7.15 -7.06
N ARG A 579 -23.15 -7.97 -7.32
CA ARG A 579 -23.14 -9.03 -8.35
C ARG A 579 -22.99 -8.50 -9.78
N SER A 580 -23.38 -7.26 -10.04
CA SER A 580 -23.25 -6.68 -11.38
C SER A 580 -21.79 -6.40 -11.76
N ARG A 581 -20.93 -6.07 -10.78
CA ARG A 581 -19.59 -5.55 -11.04
C ARG A 581 -18.57 -6.62 -11.35
N SER A 582 -18.48 -7.69 -10.56
CA SER A 582 -17.58 -8.81 -10.85
C SER A 582 -17.99 -9.51 -12.16
N GLN A 583 -19.29 -9.61 -12.43
CA GLN A 583 -19.78 -10.16 -13.70
C GLN A 583 -19.42 -9.27 -14.91
N GLU A 584 -19.50 -7.95 -14.78
CA GLU A 584 -19.10 -7.00 -15.81
C GLU A 584 -17.60 -7.12 -16.14
N VAL A 585 -16.74 -7.14 -15.11
CA VAL A 585 -15.29 -7.35 -15.27
C VAL A 585 -15.00 -8.70 -15.93
N ALA A 586 -15.67 -9.77 -15.49
CA ALA A 586 -15.52 -11.09 -16.09
C ALA A 586 -15.86 -11.05 -17.60
N ASN A 587 -17.00 -10.46 -17.97
CA ASN A 587 -17.42 -10.34 -19.37
C ASN A 587 -16.42 -9.53 -20.21
N PHE A 588 -15.82 -8.47 -19.64
CA PHE A 588 -14.77 -7.70 -20.33
C PHE A 588 -13.52 -8.51 -20.60
N ILE A 589 -13.03 -9.23 -19.59
CA ILE A 589 -11.86 -10.10 -19.73
C ILE A 589 -12.14 -11.14 -20.82
N LEU A 590 -13.29 -11.80 -20.76
CA LEU A 590 -13.68 -12.84 -21.73
C LEU A 590 -13.77 -12.29 -23.15
N LYS A 591 -14.39 -11.13 -23.35
CA LYS A 591 -14.43 -10.46 -24.66
C LYS A 591 -13.02 -10.13 -25.16
N GLY A 592 -12.15 -9.61 -24.30
CA GLY A 592 -10.80 -9.30 -24.69
C GLY A 592 -9.93 -10.53 -25.00
N LEU A 593 -10.15 -11.65 -24.30
CA LEU A 593 -9.52 -12.93 -24.63
C LEU A 593 -9.90 -13.40 -26.04
N THR A 594 -11.15 -13.22 -26.47
CA THR A 594 -11.53 -13.55 -27.86
C THR A 594 -10.77 -12.70 -28.90
N CYS A 595 -10.44 -11.44 -28.59
CA CYS A 595 -9.60 -10.60 -29.45
C CYS A 595 -8.10 -10.98 -29.41
N CYS A 596 -7.69 -11.81 -28.45
CA CYS A 596 -6.38 -12.45 -28.43
C CYS A 596 -6.38 -13.78 -29.22
N ASP A 597 -7.44 -14.05 -29.99
CA ASP A 597 -7.69 -15.30 -30.71
C ASP A 597 -7.74 -16.51 -29.76
N VAL A 598 -8.15 -16.32 -28.50
CA VAL A 598 -8.30 -17.40 -27.52
C VAL A 598 -9.73 -17.96 -27.59
N ASP A 599 -9.84 -19.28 -27.65
CA ASP A 599 -11.14 -19.95 -27.63
C ASP A 599 -11.76 -19.84 -26.24
N VAL A 600 -12.95 -19.22 -26.19
CA VAL A 600 -13.73 -19.02 -24.97
C VAL A 600 -15.01 -19.84 -25.05
N ALA A 601 -15.21 -20.74 -24.09
CA ALA A 601 -16.38 -21.60 -23.97
C ALA A 601 -17.10 -21.35 -22.64
N VAL A 602 -18.43 -21.36 -22.67
CA VAL A 602 -19.25 -21.34 -21.45
C VAL A 602 -19.68 -22.78 -21.14
N ASP A 603 -19.38 -23.27 -19.95
CA ASP A 603 -19.78 -24.61 -19.53
C ASP A 603 -21.26 -24.69 -19.09
N MET A 604 -21.76 -25.90 -18.86
CA MET A 604 -23.17 -26.13 -18.47
C MET A 604 -23.56 -25.49 -17.12
N ASN A 605 -22.59 -25.08 -16.31
CA ASN A 605 -22.82 -24.40 -15.03
C ASN A 605 -22.74 -22.87 -15.18
N GLY A 606 -22.56 -22.35 -16.40
CA GLY A 606 -22.38 -20.93 -16.67
C GLY A 606 -20.98 -20.40 -16.36
N LEU A 607 -20.01 -21.28 -16.05
CA LEU A 607 -18.62 -20.88 -15.87
C LEU A 607 -17.98 -20.68 -17.23
N THR A 608 -17.31 -19.55 -17.41
CA THR A 608 -16.62 -19.30 -18.67
C THR A 608 -15.16 -19.72 -18.56
N LYS A 609 -14.74 -20.53 -19.52
CA LYS A 609 -13.42 -21.12 -19.62
C LYS A 609 -12.75 -20.64 -20.89
N ALA A 610 -11.50 -20.20 -20.79
CA ALA A 610 -10.68 -19.83 -21.92
C ALA A 610 -9.50 -20.81 -22.04
N MET A 611 -9.31 -21.37 -23.24
CA MET A 611 -8.21 -22.29 -23.53
C MET A 611 -7.08 -21.51 -24.19
N ILE A 612 -6.05 -21.17 -23.42
CA ILE A 612 -4.93 -20.33 -23.86
C ILE A 612 -3.78 -21.27 -24.28
N PRO A 613 -3.47 -21.38 -25.57
CA PRO A 613 -2.31 -22.16 -26.00
C PRO A 613 -1.01 -21.39 -25.68
N PRO A 614 0.13 -22.09 -25.48
CA PRO A 614 1.39 -21.47 -25.05
C PRO A 614 1.84 -20.27 -25.90
N GLU A 615 1.67 -20.34 -27.22
CA GLU A 615 2.08 -19.28 -28.15
C GLU A 615 1.24 -17.99 -28.04
N LYS A 616 0.08 -18.02 -27.38
CA LYS A 616 -0.78 -16.85 -27.15
C LYS A 616 -0.63 -16.26 -25.74
N LEU A 617 0.17 -16.89 -24.88
CA LEU A 617 0.25 -16.56 -23.46
C LEU A 617 0.76 -15.14 -23.19
N ASP A 618 1.77 -14.71 -23.93
CA ASP A 618 2.32 -13.35 -23.83
C ASP A 618 1.30 -12.30 -24.30
N ARG A 619 0.60 -12.55 -25.41
CA ARG A 619 -0.45 -11.65 -25.92
C ARG A 619 -1.59 -11.50 -24.92
N VAL A 620 -2.02 -12.61 -24.29
CA VAL A 620 -3.04 -12.58 -23.24
C VAL A 620 -2.53 -11.85 -22.00
N THR A 621 -1.28 -12.09 -21.60
CA THR A 621 -0.65 -11.42 -20.47
C THR A 621 -0.62 -9.90 -20.68
N ASP A 622 -0.22 -9.45 -21.87
CA ASP A 622 -0.18 -8.03 -22.22
C ASP A 622 -1.58 -7.42 -22.25
N PHE A 623 -2.56 -8.13 -22.84
CA PHE A 623 -3.96 -7.72 -22.78
C PHE A 623 -4.43 -7.51 -21.33
N LEU A 624 -4.17 -8.47 -20.43
CA LEU A 624 -4.58 -8.39 -19.04
C LEU A 624 -3.88 -7.23 -18.31
N LYS A 625 -2.59 -6.95 -18.58
CA LYS A 625 -1.90 -5.78 -18.00
C LYS A 625 -2.51 -4.46 -18.47
N VAL A 626 -2.81 -4.35 -19.76
CA VAL A 626 -3.47 -3.16 -20.32
C VAL A 626 -4.87 -3.02 -19.72
N PHE A 627 -5.62 -4.12 -19.62
CA PHE A 627 -6.92 -4.15 -18.95
C PHE A 627 -6.82 -3.64 -17.51
N ASP A 628 -5.84 -4.12 -16.73
CA ASP A 628 -5.61 -3.67 -15.35
C ASP A 628 -5.44 -2.15 -15.26
N ALA A 629 -4.52 -1.61 -16.06
CA ALA A 629 -4.22 -0.19 -16.08
C ALA A 629 -5.44 0.64 -16.50
N CYS A 630 -6.13 0.23 -17.56
CA CYS A 630 -7.34 0.89 -18.05
C CYS A 630 -8.50 0.82 -17.05
N TYR A 631 -8.68 -0.32 -16.38
CA TYR A 631 -9.79 -0.51 -15.44
C TYR A 631 -9.54 0.21 -14.10
N GLN A 632 -8.31 0.25 -13.58
CA GLN A 632 -7.95 1.10 -12.44
C GLN A 632 -8.23 2.57 -12.76
N HIS A 633 -7.90 3.01 -13.97
CA HIS A 633 -8.19 4.36 -14.44
C HIS A 633 -9.70 4.62 -14.56
N TYR A 634 -10.44 3.67 -15.13
CA TYR A 634 -11.91 3.68 -15.20
C TYR A 634 -12.54 3.87 -13.82
N GLU A 635 -12.12 3.09 -12.84
CA GLU A 635 -12.64 3.14 -11.47
C GLU A 635 -12.32 4.46 -10.77
N LYS A 636 -11.09 4.96 -10.92
CA LYS A 636 -10.71 6.28 -10.40
C LYS A 636 -11.59 7.39 -11.00
N THR A 637 -11.80 7.36 -12.32
CA THR A 637 -12.61 8.33 -13.05
C THR A 637 -14.08 8.26 -12.66
N ARG A 638 -14.64 7.05 -12.62
CA ARG A 638 -16.02 6.80 -12.17
C ARG A 638 -16.26 7.34 -10.76
N ASN A 639 -15.32 7.10 -9.83
CA ASN A 639 -15.41 7.63 -8.47
C ASN A 639 -15.36 9.16 -8.41
N GLN A 640 -14.56 9.81 -9.27
CA GLN A 640 -14.54 11.26 -9.41
C GLN A 640 -15.87 11.80 -9.96
N LEU A 641 -16.42 11.16 -11.00
CA LEU A 641 -17.73 11.51 -11.58
C LEU A 641 -18.87 11.33 -10.57
N GLN A 642 -18.83 10.28 -9.75
CA GLN A 642 -19.81 10.07 -8.67
C GLN A 642 -19.72 11.15 -7.59
N LYS A 643 -18.50 11.56 -7.20
CA LYS A 643 -18.30 12.70 -6.29
C LYS A 643 -18.89 13.99 -6.89
N LEU A 644 -18.65 14.24 -8.18
CA LEU A 644 -19.19 15.40 -8.89
C LEU A 644 -20.73 15.37 -8.94
N SER A 645 -21.32 14.22 -9.25
CA SER A 645 -22.78 14.00 -9.20
C SER A 645 -23.37 14.37 -7.83
N ASN A 646 -22.78 13.84 -6.75
CA ASN A 646 -23.20 14.12 -5.38
C ASN A 646 -23.05 15.60 -5.01
N GLU A 647 -21.98 16.26 -5.48
CA GLU A 647 -21.79 17.70 -5.28
C GLU A 647 -22.84 18.55 -6.00
N ILE A 648 -23.18 18.21 -7.25
CA ILE A 648 -24.22 18.90 -8.01
C ILE A 648 -25.58 18.73 -7.32
N LEU A 649 -25.90 17.50 -6.90
CA LEU A 649 -27.13 17.22 -6.16
C LEU A 649 -27.20 18.03 -4.85
N LYS A 650 -26.10 18.10 -4.10
CA LYS A 650 -26.05 18.82 -2.82
C LYS A 650 -26.14 20.35 -2.99
N LYS A 651 -25.46 20.91 -4.00
CA LYS A 651 -25.38 22.37 -4.22
C LYS A 651 -26.62 22.91 -4.92
N GLU A 652 -27.12 22.18 -5.91
CA GLU A 652 -28.14 22.68 -6.85
C GLU A 652 -29.50 21.96 -6.73
N GLY A 653 -29.57 20.83 -6.03
CA GLY A 653 -30.79 20.01 -5.92
C GLY A 653 -31.13 19.25 -7.21
N ILE A 654 -30.18 19.13 -8.15
CA ILE A 654 -30.37 18.45 -9.44
C ILE A 654 -29.70 17.08 -9.41
N GLY A 655 -30.46 16.02 -9.68
CA GLY A 655 -29.92 14.67 -9.86
C GLY A 655 -29.28 14.50 -11.24
N VAL A 656 -27.97 14.69 -11.34
CA VAL A 656 -27.20 14.36 -12.55
C VAL A 656 -26.49 13.03 -12.34
N HIS A 657 -26.69 12.07 -13.23
CA HIS A 657 -26.05 10.76 -13.16
C HIS A 657 -25.03 10.59 -14.30
N PHE A 658 -23.77 10.36 -13.93
CA PHE A 658 -22.72 10.01 -14.88
C PHE A 658 -22.59 8.50 -14.97
N ILE A 659 -22.76 7.96 -16.17
CA ILE A 659 -22.59 6.54 -16.49
C ILE A 659 -21.36 6.44 -17.40
N LEU A 660 -20.21 6.16 -16.81
CA LEU A 660 -19.01 5.83 -17.56
C LEU A 660 -19.05 4.34 -17.88
N ASN A 661 -18.80 3.96 -19.13
CA ASN A 661 -18.61 2.58 -19.56
C ASN A 661 -17.20 2.42 -20.13
N LEU A 662 -16.53 1.32 -19.83
CA LEU A 662 -15.32 0.90 -20.55
C LEU A 662 -15.75 0.02 -21.72
N ILE A 663 -15.15 0.14 -22.89
CA ILE A 663 -15.48 -0.67 -24.07
C ILE A 663 -14.17 -1.17 -24.67
N TYR A 664 -14.06 -2.47 -24.91
CA TYR A 664 -12.97 -3.03 -25.70
C TYR A 664 -13.46 -3.33 -27.12
N ASP A 665 -12.88 -2.66 -28.10
CA ASP A 665 -13.25 -2.69 -29.52
C ASP A 665 -12.01 -2.55 -30.42
N ASN A 666 -11.87 -3.41 -31.43
CA ASN A 666 -10.76 -3.42 -32.39
C ASN A 666 -9.34 -3.38 -31.75
N GLY A 667 -9.16 -4.10 -30.63
CA GLY A 667 -7.88 -4.17 -29.93
C GLY A 667 -7.54 -2.94 -29.08
N GLN A 668 -8.49 -2.02 -28.87
CA GLN A 668 -8.29 -0.82 -28.07
C GLN A 668 -9.38 -0.67 -27.00
N PHE A 669 -8.99 -0.17 -25.83
CA PHE A 669 -9.91 0.26 -24.77
C PHE A 669 -10.39 1.69 -25.07
N LYS A 670 -11.71 1.88 -25.11
CA LYS A 670 -12.40 3.16 -25.29
C LYS A 670 -13.27 3.42 -24.06
N PHE A 671 -13.49 4.67 -23.71
CA PHE A 671 -14.39 5.05 -22.62
C PHE A 671 -15.63 5.70 -23.23
N HIS A 672 -16.82 5.29 -22.82
CA HIS A 672 -18.08 5.88 -23.28
C HIS A 672 -18.80 6.49 -22.10
N LEU A 673 -18.95 7.80 -22.08
CA LEU A 673 -19.58 8.54 -20.99
C LEU A 673 -20.98 8.99 -21.38
N LYS A 674 -21.97 8.49 -20.66
CA LYS A 674 -23.36 8.94 -20.76
C LYS A 674 -23.72 9.79 -19.55
N VAL A 675 -24.17 11.01 -19.80
CA VAL A 675 -24.64 11.95 -18.78
C VAL A 675 -26.16 11.98 -18.82
N ARG A 676 -26.81 11.49 -17.76
CA ARG A 676 -28.26 11.60 -17.62
C ARG A 676 -28.62 12.77 -16.73
N SER A 677 -29.47 13.65 -17.25
CA SER A 677 -30.13 14.71 -16.49
C SER A 677 -31.66 14.52 -16.56
N PRO A 678 -32.44 15.20 -15.72
CA PRO A 678 -33.91 15.11 -15.78
C PRO A 678 -34.50 15.52 -17.14
N ASP A 679 -33.78 16.35 -17.91
CA ASP A 679 -34.30 16.98 -19.12
C ASP A 679 -33.68 16.41 -20.41
N GLU A 680 -32.47 15.84 -20.35
CA GLU A 680 -31.75 15.33 -21.53
C GLU A 680 -30.66 14.30 -21.16
N ASP A 681 -30.50 13.27 -22.00
CA ASP A 681 -29.40 12.30 -21.98
C ASP A 681 -28.35 12.72 -23.02
N VAL A 682 -27.11 12.96 -22.62
CA VAL A 682 -25.98 13.28 -23.51
C VAL A 682 -25.00 12.11 -23.53
N GLU A 683 -24.63 11.63 -24.70
CA GLU A 683 -23.64 10.56 -24.90
C GLU A 683 -22.35 11.12 -25.53
N ILE A 684 -21.20 10.73 -24.98
CA ILE A 684 -19.87 11.19 -25.40
C ILE A 684 -18.93 9.98 -25.50
N ASP A 685 -18.44 9.70 -26.70
CA ASP A 685 -17.36 8.73 -26.93
C ASP A 685 -16.00 9.37 -26.64
N LEU A 686 -15.20 8.72 -25.79
CA LEU A 686 -13.87 9.17 -25.38
C LEU A 686 -12.84 8.15 -25.86
N MET A 687 -11.94 8.59 -26.74
CA MET A 687 -10.98 7.72 -27.41
C MET A 687 -9.72 7.48 -26.57
N THR A 688 -9.35 8.41 -25.68
CA THR A 688 -8.09 8.35 -24.91
C THR A 688 -8.21 8.94 -23.49
N GLU A 689 -7.22 8.68 -22.63
CA GLU A 689 -7.09 9.32 -21.30
C GLU A 689 -7.03 10.86 -21.38
N GLY A 690 -6.36 11.39 -22.41
CA GLY A 690 -6.32 12.83 -22.68
C GLY A 690 -7.72 13.39 -22.95
N ASP A 691 -8.53 12.64 -23.69
CA ASP A 691 -9.91 13.01 -23.99
C ASP A 691 -10.81 12.97 -22.75
N ILE A 692 -10.55 12.08 -21.78
CA ILE A 692 -11.30 12.02 -20.51
C ILE A 692 -11.01 13.25 -19.66
N LEU A 693 -9.74 13.60 -19.46
CA LEU A 693 -9.37 14.79 -18.68
C LEU A 693 -9.88 16.07 -19.35
N GLN A 694 -9.76 16.15 -20.67
CA GLN A 694 -10.33 17.25 -21.46
C GLN A 694 -11.86 17.27 -21.36
N THR A 695 -12.51 16.11 -21.33
CA THR A 695 -13.97 16.00 -21.15
C THR A 695 -14.40 16.35 -19.74
N ILE A 696 -13.63 16.01 -18.69
CA ILE A 696 -13.90 16.46 -17.32
C ILE A 696 -13.86 17.99 -17.24
N VAL A 697 -12.86 18.62 -17.86
CA VAL A 697 -12.78 20.08 -17.99
C VAL A 697 -13.96 20.64 -18.81
N GLN A 698 -14.33 19.98 -19.91
CA GLN A 698 -15.52 20.34 -20.69
C GLN A 698 -16.83 20.10 -19.91
N LEU A 699 -16.88 19.14 -18.99
CA LEU A 699 -18.03 18.85 -18.13
C LEU A 699 -18.13 19.84 -16.97
N GLU A 700 -17.03 20.39 -16.47
CA GLU A 700 -17.06 21.58 -15.62
C GLU A 700 -17.57 22.81 -16.39
N THR A 701 -17.21 22.89 -17.68
CA THR A 701 -17.75 23.92 -18.58
C THR A 701 -19.24 23.66 -18.89
N LEU A 702 -19.65 22.40 -19.06
CA LEU A 702 -21.03 21.97 -19.27
C LEU A 702 -21.88 22.18 -18.02
N LYS A 703 -21.32 21.92 -16.83
CA LYS A 703 -21.90 22.29 -15.53
C LYS A 703 -22.26 23.77 -15.53
N SER A 704 -21.36 24.62 -16.02
CA SER A 704 -21.63 26.07 -16.15
C SER A 704 -22.78 26.37 -17.13
N ARG A 705 -22.85 25.69 -18.28
CA ARG A 705 -23.93 25.87 -19.29
C ARG A 705 -25.29 25.31 -18.85
N VAL A 706 -25.31 24.15 -18.19
CA VAL A 706 -26.52 23.53 -17.61
C VAL A 706 -27.04 24.40 -16.46
N LEU A 707 -26.14 24.94 -15.63
CA LEU A 707 -26.48 25.93 -14.61
C LEU A 707 -27.06 27.21 -15.23
N GLU A 708 -26.46 27.75 -16.30
CA GLU A 708 -27.00 28.92 -17.02
C GLU A 708 -28.40 28.65 -17.59
N GLY A 709 -28.60 27.51 -18.26
CA GLY A 709 -29.91 27.14 -18.83
C GLY A 709 -30.99 26.98 -17.75
N TYR A 710 -30.67 26.33 -16.64
CA TYR A 710 -31.59 26.16 -15.52
C TYR A 710 -31.90 27.48 -14.79
N GLN A 711 -30.90 28.37 -14.66
CA GLN A 711 -31.09 29.71 -14.08
C GLN A 711 -31.96 30.61 -14.97
N GLN A 712 -31.80 30.54 -16.30
CA GLN A 712 -32.67 31.23 -17.25
C GLN A 712 -34.12 30.74 -17.17
N TYR A 713 -34.32 29.42 -17.05
CA TYR A 713 -35.64 28.82 -16.87
C TYR A 713 -36.31 29.27 -15.55
N ARG A 714 -35.59 29.26 -14.42
CA ARG A 714 -36.12 29.80 -13.15
C ARG A 714 -36.51 31.27 -13.29
N CYS A 715 -35.70 32.09 -13.95
CA CYS A 715 -36.01 33.51 -14.18
C CYS A 715 -37.29 33.69 -15.01
N GLN A 716 -37.47 32.91 -16.08
CA GLN A 716 -38.70 32.96 -16.89
C GLN A 716 -39.92 32.50 -16.10
N LYS A 717 -39.81 31.42 -15.33
CA LYS A 717 -40.89 30.92 -14.47
C LYS A 717 -41.29 31.93 -13.39
N TYR A 718 -40.32 32.59 -12.77
CA TYR A 718 -40.59 33.65 -11.78
C TYR A 718 -41.18 34.91 -12.40
N LYS A 719 -40.77 35.29 -13.60
CA LYS A 719 -41.38 36.40 -14.35
C LYS A 719 -42.86 36.12 -14.64
N LEU A 720 -43.19 34.91 -15.11
CA LEU A 720 -44.57 34.49 -15.38
C LEU A 720 -45.44 34.50 -14.11
N LEU A 721 -44.89 34.02 -12.98
CA LEU A 721 -45.55 34.06 -11.67
C LEU A 721 -45.79 35.50 -11.19
N LEU A 722 -44.84 36.41 -11.41
CA LEU A 722 -44.97 37.83 -11.10
C LEU A 722 -46.05 38.50 -11.97
N GLU A 723 -46.06 38.24 -13.26
CA GLU A 723 -47.07 38.76 -14.19
C GLU A 723 -48.49 38.27 -13.81
N GLN A 724 -48.65 36.98 -13.50
CA GLN A 724 -49.92 36.42 -13.02
C GLN A 724 -50.38 37.05 -11.70
N GLN A 725 -49.45 37.32 -10.79
CA GLN A 725 -49.76 37.93 -9.50
C GLN A 725 -50.11 39.43 -9.61
N VAL A 726 -49.49 40.17 -10.53
CA VAL A 726 -49.83 41.58 -10.81
C VAL A 726 -51.23 41.69 -11.41
N VAL A 727 -51.60 40.75 -12.29
CA VAL A 727 -52.96 40.66 -12.85
C VAL A 727 -53.98 40.36 -11.75
N SER A 728 -53.69 39.41 -10.85
CA SER A 728 -54.55 39.07 -9.72
C SER A 728 -54.74 40.26 -8.76
N LEU A 729 -53.67 41.00 -8.46
CA LEU A 729 -53.75 42.19 -7.60
C LEU A 729 -54.55 43.32 -8.25
N SER A 730 -54.38 43.52 -9.56
CA SER A 730 -55.14 44.51 -10.32
C SER A 730 -56.63 44.18 -10.39
N ALA A 731 -56.98 42.89 -10.52
CA ALA A 731 -58.36 42.43 -10.49
C ALA A 731 -59.00 42.65 -9.11
N PHE A 732 -58.31 42.26 -8.03
CA PHE A 732 -58.75 42.48 -6.65
C PHE A 732 -59.05 43.96 -6.35
N LEU A 733 -58.17 44.87 -6.80
CA LEU A 733 -58.34 46.31 -6.60
C LEU A 733 -59.51 46.90 -7.39
N ARG A 734 -59.84 46.36 -8.58
CA ARG A 734 -61.03 46.78 -9.33
C ARG A 734 -62.32 46.30 -8.68
N GLU A 735 -62.29 45.09 -8.14
CA GLU A 735 -63.47 44.44 -7.56
C GLU A 735 -63.88 45.08 -6.23
N HIS A 736 -62.92 45.66 -5.50
CA HIS A 736 -63.14 46.22 -4.16
C HIS A 736 -63.12 47.76 -4.14
N TYR A 737 -63.10 48.42 -5.31
CA TYR A 737 -63.09 49.88 -5.40
C TYR A 737 -64.07 50.41 -6.46
N THR A 738 -65.17 50.99 -6.01
CA THR A 738 -66.06 51.83 -6.84
C THR A 738 -65.72 53.30 -6.61
N ALA A 739 -64.89 53.86 -7.49
CA ALA A 739 -64.69 55.31 -7.51
C ALA A 739 -65.88 56.01 -8.19
N PRO A 740 -66.25 57.24 -7.77
CA PRO A 740 -67.27 58.04 -8.43
C PRO A 740 -66.90 58.31 -9.91
N SER A 741 -67.93 58.45 -10.75
CA SER A 741 -67.94 58.33 -12.22
C SER A 741 -67.04 59.30 -13.03
N GLU A 742 -66.24 60.15 -12.40
CA GLU A 742 -65.35 61.10 -13.09
C GLU A 742 -63.90 60.61 -13.24
N ASN A 743 -63.48 59.54 -12.56
CA ASN A 743 -62.12 58.98 -12.70
C ASN A 743 -62.02 57.69 -13.54
N GLN A 744 -63.14 57.16 -14.06
CA GLN A 744 -63.13 55.94 -14.88
C GLN A 744 -62.46 56.10 -16.26
N GLN A 745 -62.24 57.33 -16.74
CA GLN A 745 -61.59 57.57 -18.04
C GLN A 745 -60.04 57.54 -18.00
N LEU A 746 -59.41 57.43 -16.83
CA LEU A 746 -57.94 57.34 -16.72
C LEU A 746 -57.37 55.92 -16.94
N PHE A 747 -58.22 54.89 -17.00
CA PHE A 747 -57.79 53.49 -16.92
C PHE A 747 -57.57 52.74 -18.23
N THR A 748 -57.56 53.40 -19.40
CA THR A 748 -57.58 52.65 -20.67
C THR A 748 -56.34 52.67 -21.54
N LYS A 749 -55.22 53.38 -21.24
CA LYS A 749 -54.05 53.37 -22.16
C LYS A 749 -52.62 53.46 -21.55
N ARG A 750 -52.37 53.10 -20.28
CA ARG A 750 -51.00 53.03 -19.71
C ARG A 750 -50.78 51.77 -18.85
N ASP A 751 -49.50 51.43 -18.64
CA ASP A 751 -49.02 50.30 -17.83
C ASP A 751 -49.69 50.26 -16.44
N PRO A 752 -50.34 49.14 -16.04
CA PRO A 752 -51.07 49.01 -14.77
C PRO A 752 -50.23 49.35 -13.53
N ALA A 753 -48.92 49.13 -13.57
CA ALA A 753 -48.03 49.42 -12.44
C ALA A 753 -47.90 50.94 -12.18
N ILE A 754 -47.87 51.75 -13.25
CA ILE A 754 -47.75 53.21 -13.17
C ILE A 754 -49.08 53.84 -12.71
N GLN A 755 -50.21 53.30 -13.19
CA GLN A 755 -51.55 53.76 -12.75
C GLN A 755 -51.79 53.51 -11.26
N LEU A 756 -51.30 52.37 -10.73
CA LEU A 756 -51.42 52.07 -9.31
C LEU A 756 -50.56 53.02 -8.45
N ALA A 757 -49.37 53.40 -8.92
CA ALA A 757 -48.48 54.33 -8.22
C ALA A 757 -49.01 55.78 -8.22
N ASP A 758 -49.55 56.26 -9.34
CA ASP A 758 -50.18 57.59 -9.42
C ASP A 758 -51.48 57.66 -8.60
N TYR A 759 -52.23 56.56 -8.52
CA TYR A 759 -53.43 56.46 -7.68
C TYR A 759 -53.10 56.51 -6.18
N LEU A 760 -52.11 55.72 -5.73
CA LEU A 760 -51.69 55.66 -4.33
C LEU A 760 -50.95 56.91 -3.84
N SER A 761 -50.49 57.78 -4.74
CA SER A 761 -49.88 59.08 -4.38
C SER A 761 -50.89 60.21 -4.20
N SER A 762 -52.13 60.05 -4.68
CA SER A 762 -53.27 60.97 -4.43
C SER A 762 -54.01 60.71 -3.11
N TRP A 763 -53.54 59.73 -2.33
CA TRP A 763 -54.24 59.16 -1.18
C TRP A 763 -54.20 60.01 0.11
N SER A 764 -53.52 61.16 0.11
CA SER A 764 -53.40 62.03 1.30
C SER A 764 -54.71 62.73 1.70
N ASP A 765 -55.70 62.81 0.80
CA ASP A 765 -56.89 63.67 0.97
C ASP A 765 -58.17 62.91 1.36
N LEU A 766 -58.13 61.58 1.53
CA LEU A 766 -59.29 60.74 1.92
C LEU A 766 -59.15 60.22 3.36
N LYS A 767 -59.36 61.08 4.35
CA LYS A 767 -59.18 60.77 5.79
C LYS A 767 -60.42 60.32 6.57
N SER A 768 -61.61 60.17 5.97
CA SER A 768 -62.86 60.08 6.76
C SER A 768 -63.78 58.88 6.48
N GLY A 769 -63.31 57.77 5.89
CA GLY A 769 -64.23 56.68 5.48
C GLY A 769 -63.86 55.23 5.80
N TYR A 770 -62.69 54.92 6.38
CA TYR A 770 -62.22 53.53 6.46
C TYR A 770 -62.11 53.00 7.91
N SER A 771 -62.56 51.75 8.10
CA SER A 771 -62.34 51.00 9.35
C SER A 771 -60.84 50.77 9.56
N PRO A 772 -60.31 51.00 10.78
CA PRO A 772 -58.91 50.74 11.12
C PRO A 772 -58.43 49.32 10.80
N VAL A 773 -59.33 48.34 10.79
CA VAL A 773 -59.03 46.93 10.48
C VAL A 773 -58.68 46.74 9.00
N ALA A 774 -59.43 47.35 8.09
CA ALA A 774 -59.19 47.27 6.65
C ALA A 774 -57.86 47.93 6.25
N LEU A 775 -57.52 49.06 6.89
CA LEU A 775 -56.23 49.73 6.68
C LEU A 775 -55.05 48.93 7.23
N LYS A 776 -55.25 48.19 8.34
CA LYS A 776 -54.24 47.29 8.90
C LYS A 776 -53.98 46.09 7.99
N GLU A 777 -55.04 45.44 7.51
CA GLU A 777 -54.92 44.25 6.65
C GLU A 777 -54.29 44.59 5.28
N LEU A 778 -54.63 45.75 4.72
CA LEU A 778 -53.99 46.26 3.51
C LEU A 778 -52.52 46.60 3.75
N GLY A 779 -52.19 47.24 4.88
CA GLY A 779 -50.82 47.53 5.29
C GLY A 779 -49.97 46.26 5.45
N GLU A 780 -50.53 45.19 6.02
CA GLU A 780 -49.85 43.90 6.19
C GLU A 780 -49.64 43.18 4.83
N LYS A 781 -50.64 43.19 3.95
CA LYS A 781 -50.51 42.62 2.59
C LYS A 781 -49.47 43.38 1.75
N ILE A 782 -49.42 44.70 1.85
CA ILE A 782 -48.39 45.53 1.21
C ILE A 782 -47.01 45.25 1.83
N ALA A 783 -46.89 45.12 3.15
CA ALA A 783 -45.62 44.84 3.82
C ALA A 783 -45.05 43.44 3.51
N ILE A 784 -45.91 42.43 3.35
CA ILE A 784 -45.50 41.10 2.87
C ILE A 784 -45.00 41.18 1.42
N ARG A 785 -45.67 41.97 0.58
CA ARG A 785 -45.27 42.18 -0.82
C ARG A 785 -43.93 42.92 -0.95
N ILE A 786 -43.70 43.96 -0.13
CA ILE A 786 -42.42 44.70 -0.08
C ILE A 786 -41.27 43.79 0.37
N ARG A 787 -41.52 42.85 1.30
CA ARG A 787 -40.51 41.84 1.68
C ARG A 787 -40.14 40.92 0.51
N HIS A 788 -41.12 40.51 -0.30
CA HIS A 788 -40.85 39.73 -1.51
C HIS A 788 -40.08 40.52 -2.57
N VAL A 789 -40.44 41.79 -2.79
CA VAL A 789 -39.72 42.68 -3.72
C VAL A 789 -38.29 42.94 -3.25
N ASN A 790 -38.05 43.09 -1.95
CA ASN A 790 -36.71 43.24 -1.38
C ASN A 790 -35.88 41.95 -1.46
N HIS A 791 -36.49 40.77 -1.42
CA HIS A 791 -35.81 39.52 -1.71
C HIS A 791 -35.37 39.44 -3.18
N VAL A 792 -36.25 39.83 -4.11
CA VAL A 792 -35.93 39.93 -5.55
C VAL A 792 -34.85 40.99 -5.82
N LYS A 793 -34.88 42.13 -5.11
CA LYS A 793 -33.85 43.19 -5.16
C LYS A 793 -32.48 42.65 -4.77
N LYS A 794 -32.41 41.80 -3.73
CA LYS A 794 -31.17 41.19 -3.24
C LYS A 794 -30.59 40.17 -4.23
N GLU A 795 -31.45 39.39 -4.88
CA GLU A 795 -31.03 38.42 -5.91
C GLU A 795 -30.67 39.11 -7.24
N ARG A 796 -31.37 40.18 -7.65
CA ARG A 796 -30.97 40.98 -8.83
C ARG A 796 -29.69 41.79 -8.62
N LEU A 797 -29.42 42.28 -7.41
CA LEU A 797 -28.13 42.92 -7.08
C LEU A 797 -26.97 41.93 -7.26
N ARG A 798 -27.14 40.69 -6.80
CA ARG A 798 -26.20 39.58 -7.02
C ARG A 798 -25.98 39.32 -8.52
N MET A 799 -27.03 39.35 -9.32
CA MET A 799 -26.95 39.17 -10.78
C MET A 799 -26.26 40.33 -11.51
N SER A 800 -26.42 41.58 -11.06
CA SER A 800 -25.80 42.76 -11.70
C SER A 800 -24.27 42.81 -11.53
N VAL A 801 -23.74 42.20 -10.45
CA VAL A 801 -22.30 42.03 -10.21
C VAL A 801 -21.69 41.01 -11.18
N LEU A 802 -22.53 40.20 -11.84
CA LEU A 802 -22.12 39.15 -12.79
C LEU A 802 -22.31 39.54 -14.28
N GLY A 803 -22.61 40.82 -14.57
CA GLY A 803 -22.26 41.46 -15.85
C GLY A 803 -23.21 41.30 -17.05
N GLY A 804 -24.52 41.60 -16.92
CA GLY A 804 -25.47 41.36 -18.03
C GLY A 804 -26.60 42.36 -18.34
N GLU A 805 -26.89 43.40 -17.55
CA GLU A 805 -28.07 44.28 -17.82
C GLU A 805 -27.73 45.77 -18.02
N ARG A 806 -28.45 46.45 -18.93
CA ARG A 806 -28.22 47.87 -19.27
C ARG A 806 -28.64 48.79 -18.11
N PRO A 807 -27.78 49.73 -17.66
CA PRO A 807 -28.02 50.57 -16.47
C PRO A 807 -29.31 51.40 -16.46
N SER A 808 -29.89 51.71 -17.62
CA SER A 808 -31.08 52.57 -17.74
C SER A 808 -32.38 51.91 -17.28
N GLU A 809 -32.51 50.58 -17.44
CA GLU A 809 -33.73 49.84 -17.02
C GLU A 809 -33.72 49.57 -15.52
N ILE A 810 -32.54 49.26 -14.98
CA ILE A 810 -32.30 49.17 -13.54
C ILE A 810 -32.65 50.51 -12.87
N LYS A 811 -32.20 51.63 -13.43
CA LYS A 811 -32.48 52.96 -12.85
C LYS A 811 -33.97 53.30 -12.80
N ARG A 812 -34.77 52.92 -13.81
CA ARG A 812 -36.25 53.07 -13.76
C ARG A 812 -36.89 52.19 -12.69
N PHE A 813 -36.44 50.94 -12.57
CA PHE A 813 -36.96 50.00 -11.58
C PHE A 813 -36.68 50.44 -10.14
N TYR A 814 -35.51 51.04 -9.87
CA TYR A 814 -35.15 51.57 -8.56
C TYR A 814 -35.97 52.80 -8.16
N VAL A 815 -36.25 53.71 -9.10
CA VAL A 815 -37.09 54.89 -8.84
C VAL A 815 -38.52 54.49 -8.45
N GLU A 816 -39.04 53.40 -9.04
CA GLU A 816 -40.39 52.91 -8.75
C GLU A 816 -40.49 52.22 -7.39
N ILE A 817 -39.45 51.47 -6.98
CA ILE A 817 -39.37 50.86 -5.64
C ILE A 817 -39.26 51.93 -4.55
N GLU A 818 -38.43 52.97 -4.77
CA GLU A 818 -38.27 54.06 -3.79
C GLU A 818 -39.58 54.86 -3.60
N ARG A 819 -40.40 54.97 -4.65
CA ARG A 819 -41.76 55.52 -4.55
C ARG A 819 -42.69 54.65 -3.72
N LEU A 820 -42.69 53.33 -3.93
CA LEU A 820 -43.52 52.39 -3.16
C LEU A 820 -43.12 52.32 -1.68
N GLU A 821 -41.83 52.43 -1.37
CA GLU A 821 -41.34 52.51 0.02
C GLU A 821 -41.82 53.78 0.73
N LYS A 822 -41.84 54.94 0.06
CA LYS A 822 -42.40 56.19 0.61
C LYS A 822 -43.90 56.12 0.86
N ILE A 823 -44.66 55.43 0.01
CA ILE A 823 -46.10 55.21 0.20
C ILE A 823 -46.35 54.31 1.41
N ALA A 824 -45.60 53.22 1.55
CA ALA A 824 -45.72 52.30 2.69
C ALA A 824 -45.38 52.99 4.03
N GLU A 825 -44.39 53.88 4.04
CA GLU A 825 -44.03 54.65 5.23
C GLU A 825 -45.10 55.69 5.59
N SER A 826 -45.73 56.32 4.59
CA SER A 826 -46.87 57.23 4.81
C SER A 826 -48.08 56.50 5.42
N ILE A 827 -48.34 55.26 5.00
CA ILE A 827 -49.40 54.41 5.56
C ILE A 827 -49.09 54.02 7.02
N ARG A 828 -47.82 53.73 7.35
CA ARG A 828 -47.41 53.45 8.74
C ARG A 828 -47.62 54.65 9.66
N GLN A 829 -47.33 55.86 9.19
CA GLN A 829 -47.56 57.06 10.00
C GLN A 829 -49.04 57.34 10.26
N LEU A 830 -49.95 56.91 9.37
CA LEU A 830 -51.40 57.00 9.58
C LEU A 830 -51.93 56.05 10.67
N GLN A 831 -51.22 54.94 10.97
CA GLN A 831 -51.61 53.99 12.02
C GLN A 831 -51.33 54.48 13.46
N LEU A 832 -50.67 55.63 13.63
CA LEU A 832 -50.23 56.15 14.94
C LEU A 832 -51.17 57.21 15.57
N LEU A 833 -52.35 57.48 15.01
CA LEU A 833 -53.29 58.46 15.59
C LEU A 833 -54.03 57.89 16.83
N PRO A 834 -54.10 58.61 17.98
CA PRO A 834 -54.47 58.02 19.29
C PRO A 834 -55.95 57.59 19.48
N GLY A 835 -56.83 57.70 18.48
CA GLY A 835 -58.25 57.37 18.63
C GLY A 835 -58.63 55.92 18.27
N ALA A 836 -57.88 55.27 17.39
CA ALA A 836 -58.31 54.00 16.78
C ALA A 836 -58.21 52.79 17.74
N ARG A 837 -57.32 52.86 18.74
CA ARG A 837 -57.04 51.75 19.65
C ARG A 837 -58.14 51.58 20.72
N ALA A 838 -58.71 52.68 21.21
CA ALA A 838 -59.77 52.65 22.21
C ALA A 838 -61.11 52.11 21.69
N GLN A 839 -61.35 52.21 20.38
CA GLN A 839 -62.58 51.70 19.76
C GLN A 839 -62.48 50.19 19.46
N ALA A 840 -61.31 49.72 19.02
CA ALA A 840 -61.05 48.29 18.81
C ALA A 840 -61.10 47.47 20.13
N ASP A 841 -60.70 48.06 21.26
CA ASP A 841 -60.75 47.38 22.55
C ASP A 841 -62.17 47.33 23.16
N ARG A 842 -63.09 48.22 22.75
CA ARG A 842 -64.52 48.12 23.13
C ARG A 842 -65.23 47.00 22.39
N GLU A 843 -65.08 46.93 21.07
CA GLU A 843 -65.71 45.90 20.22
C GLU A 843 -65.22 44.49 20.58
N ARG A 844 -63.96 44.35 20.99
CA ARG A 844 -63.39 43.06 21.43
C ARG A 844 -63.94 42.56 22.75
N ASN A 845 -64.32 43.45 23.67
CA ASN A 845 -64.85 43.07 24.97
C ASN A 845 -66.36 42.72 24.90
N GLU A 846 -67.11 43.28 23.95
CA GLU A 846 -68.49 42.88 23.67
C GLU A 846 -68.56 41.49 23.02
N ALA A 847 -67.59 41.13 22.16
CA ALA A 847 -67.55 39.80 21.53
C ALA A 847 -67.17 38.65 22.50
N LEU A 848 -66.57 38.96 23.65
CA LEU A 848 -66.13 37.96 24.64
C LEU A 848 -67.20 37.65 25.71
N SER A 849 -68.24 38.48 25.86
CA SER A 849 -69.37 38.16 26.75
C SER A 849 -70.34 37.14 26.15
N ASP A 850 -70.40 37.02 24.83
CA ASP A 850 -71.40 36.20 24.14
C ASP A 850 -70.98 34.74 23.94
N SER A 851 -69.71 34.37 24.21
CA SER A 851 -69.19 33.02 23.93
C SER A 851 -69.10 32.07 25.15
N ALA A 852 -69.63 32.44 26.31
CA ALA A 852 -69.47 31.68 27.57
C ALA A 852 -70.70 30.87 28.03
N MET A 853 -71.67 30.56 27.13
CA MET A 853 -72.77 29.64 27.43
C MET A 853 -73.02 28.63 26.31
N SER A 854 -72.65 27.36 26.57
CA SER A 854 -73.08 26.07 26.00
C SER A 854 -71.86 25.21 25.62
N ASP A 855 -71.72 23.93 25.94
CA ASP A 855 -72.36 23.07 26.93
C ASP A 855 -71.50 21.79 27.00
N SER A 856 -71.63 21.07 28.10
CA SER A 856 -70.86 19.90 28.54
C SER A 856 -71.46 18.53 28.15
N ALA A 857 -70.67 17.47 28.40
CA ALA A 857 -71.00 16.03 28.63
C ALA A 857 -70.86 15.08 27.41
N SER A 858 -69.88 14.14 27.38
CA SER A 858 -69.82 12.78 28.01
C SER A 858 -70.13 11.70 26.94
N ASP A 859 -69.62 10.47 26.84
CA ASP A 859 -68.69 9.63 27.60
C ASP A 859 -68.39 8.35 26.76
N SER A 860 -67.31 7.62 27.06
CA SER A 860 -67.05 6.17 26.78
C SER A 860 -66.94 5.70 25.29
N SER A 861 -66.19 4.68 24.87
CA SER A 861 -65.50 3.54 25.49
C SER A 861 -64.46 2.93 24.52
N ASP A 862 -63.38 2.39 25.08
CA ASP A 862 -62.69 1.11 24.79
C ASP A 862 -61.92 0.77 23.49
N ASP A 863 -60.81 0.08 23.79
CA ASP A 863 -60.00 -0.91 23.06
C ASP A 863 -58.84 -0.51 22.12
N GLU A 864 -57.67 -0.42 22.77
CA GLU A 864 -56.47 -1.28 22.63
C GLU A 864 -55.87 -1.72 21.27
N MET A 865 -54.53 -1.59 21.26
CA MET A 865 -53.50 -2.45 20.64
C MET A 865 -53.00 -2.23 19.19
N SER A 866 -51.86 -1.52 19.16
CA SER A 866 -50.53 -2.01 18.74
C SER A 866 -50.13 -2.14 17.25
N PHE A 867 -49.15 -1.29 16.91
CA PHE A 867 -47.84 -1.56 16.27
C PHE A 867 -47.65 -1.80 14.76
N ARG A 868 -46.78 -0.92 14.21
CA ARG A 868 -45.80 -1.02 13.08
C ARG A 868 -46.33 -1.18 11.65
N VAL A 869 -45.76 -0.51 10.64
CA VAL A 869 -44.37 -0.05 10.40
C VAL A 869 -44.22 1.47 10.33
#